data_AF-A0A3M6Y584-F1
#
_entry.id   AF-A0A3M6Y584-F1
#
_cell.length_a   1.000
_cell.length_b   1.000
_cell.length_c   1.000
_cell.angle_alpha   90.00
_cell.angle_beta   90.00
_cell.angle_gamma   90.00
#
_symmetry.space_group_name_H-M   'P 1'
#
loop_
_entity.id
_entity.type
_entity.pdbx_description
1 polymer ?
#
loop_
_entity_poly.entity_id
_entity_poly.type
_entity_poly.pdbx_seq_one_letter_code
_entity_poly.pdbx_strand_id
1 'polypeptide(L)'
;MKYVSRPQRLIWLTWKFQITHRWSHPFMLYFLVVLCAGSAIVQGMDQTAVNGAQQYYFQEFDIAEDQVWMRGLLNGAPYLCSCVLGCWTNAPLNKLFGRRGTIFISCFISFATGFWMAAADSWYNLLIARFALGFAVGAKSSTTPVYAAESAPKVIRGALTMMWQMWTAFGIMLGFVASVAFQDCDFLGQYSQWRWMLGSTAIPPFFVMVQVYICPESPRWYMEKGRFERAYKAMKQLRTHELQAARDMYYAFKLLEVEAAEREGKNLWKEFFLVRRNRRAAQSSFFVMFMQQFCGVNVIAYYSTNIFVQAGFTLENALLVSFGTGVTNWLFAIPAIYTIDTFGRRNLLLTTFPLMALWLFYCGFSFLIPNGPPTEDAPEGEPTQAQLGNVATAIFLFMATYSPGEGPVPFTYSAEAFPLYIRDVGMSFATATCWGFNFILSLTWPALVEAFTPTGAFCWYAAWNLFGWVYCYFFLPETKNLTLEELDTVFNVGNRAHSSYYAKKLPCYIFAYTDTASIIRDATSTGESISSGPHKDSITPPSPPEFYSIEVQQGKKIADAAAEVPQLERLVWSFLPNVKRWSGGKYDQVFHFDAKAAVADYMLEKAELESKVSCVLMGTFLTNVVKGTEIFRCRFVTDNDGSKTAIWTPPFPATLPIPWVDVEKDTGAFVKALIQAPPRTQLLGVSEWMAFDEWAALWSNVTGVRSKFEDTVSQEPLPPSNGTFDFKTMFLQTGYFVTEFGYTGGDPDVVGPEELEPSGMKIRRSKISDYMKREDWSKILE
;
A
#
# COMPACT_ATOMS: atom_id res chain seq x y z
N MET A 1 24.78 -27.93 -2.84
CA MET A 1 24.99 -26.64 -3.53
C MET A 1 26.27 -26.61 -4.41
N LYS A 2 26.60 -27.69 -5.14
CA LYS A 2 27.82 -27.76 -6.01
C LYS A 2 27.55 -27.64 -7.53
N TYR A 3 26.28 -27.51 -7.94
CA TYR A 3 25.87 -27.62 -9.36
C TYR A 3 25.23 -26.36 -9.96
N VAL A 4 25.37 -25.22 -9.30
CA VAL A 4 24.93 -23.93 -9.86
C VAL A 4 26.17 -23.29 -10.48
N SER A 5 26.10 -22.93 -11.77
CA SER A 5 27.19 -22.22 -12.44
C SER A 5 27.62 -20.99 -11.60
N ARG A 6 28.92 -20.67 -11.55
CA ARG A 6 29.43 -19.51 -10.78
C ARG A 6 28.57 -18.24 -10.92
N PRO A 7 28.08 -17.88 -12.13
CA PRO A 7 27.20 -16.71 -12.32
C PRO A 7 25.85 -16.83 -11.62
N GLN A 8 25.15 -17.96 -11.77
CA GLN A 8 23.85 -18.19 -11.13
C GLN A 8 23.96 -18.19 -9.60
N ARG A 9 25.09 -18.69 -9.05
CA ARG A 9 25.35 -18.67 -7.61
C ARG A 9 25.56 -17.24 -7.11
N LEU A 10 26.25 -16.40 -7.89
CA LEU A 10 26.44 -14.99 -7.58
C LEU A 10 25.12 -14.20 -7.65
N ILE A 11 24.27 -14.49 -8.64
CA ILE A 11 22.93 -13.89 -8.78
C ILE A 11 22.05 -14.25 -7.58
N TRP A 12 22.07 -15.51 -7.14
CA TRP A 12 21.29 -15.95 -5.98
C TRP A 12 21.79 -15.33 -4.67
N LEU A 13 23.13 -15.26 -4.48
CA LEU A 13 23.73 -14.62 -3.31
C LEU A 13 23.44 -13.11 -3.27
N THR A 14 23.51 -12.41 -4.41
CA THR A 14 23.16 -10.98 -4.49
C THR A 14 21.68 -10.73 -4.27
N TRP A 15 20.80 -11.62 -4.76
CA TRP A 15 19.36 -11.54 -4.48
C TRP A 15 19.04 -11.80 -3.00
N LYS A 16 19.64 -12.84 -2.40
CA LYS A 16 19.48 -13.13 -0.98
C LYS A 16 20.01 -11.99 -0.10
N PHE A 17 21.12 -11.36 -0.49
CA PHE A 17 21.64 -10.16 0.17
C PHE A 17 20.68 -8.97 0.09
N GLN A 18 19.99 -8.76 -1.04
CA GLN A 18 18.98 -7.69 -1.18
C GLN A 18 17.80 -7.86 -0.22
N ILE A 19 17.36 -9.11 0.01
CA ILE A 19 16.24 -9.40 0.91
C ILE A 19 16.67 -9.24 2.37
N THR A 20 17.88 -9.70 2.72
CA THR A 20 18.38 -9.61 4.11
C THR A 20 18.87 -8.20 4.46
N HIS A 21 19.37 -7.42 3.50
CA HIS A 21 19.91 -6.07 3.69
C HIS A 21 19.21 -5.06 2.78
N ARG A 22 17.89 -4.89 2.95
CA ARG A 22 17.03 -4.03 2.12
C ARG A 22 17.49 -2.57 1.98
N TRP A 23 18.28 -2.04 2.93
CA TRP A 23 18.80 -0.67 2.94
C TRP A 23 20.28 -0.56 2.53
N SER A 24 20.93 -1.64 2.09
CA SER A 24 22.33 -1.58 1.66
C SER A 24 22.43 -1.22 0.18
N HIS A 25 22.58 0.07 -0.12
CA HIS A 25 22.65 0.60 -1.49
C HIS A 25 23.80 1.61 -1.67
N PRO A 26 24.25 1.85 -2.91
CA PRO A 26 25.31 2.82 -3.19
C PRO A 26 24.94 4.23 -2.74
N PHE A 27 25.95 5.01 -2.34
CA PHE A 27 25.78 6.41 -1.98
C PHE A 27 25.03 7.21 -3.05
N MET A 28 25.29 6.95 -4.34
CA MET A 28 24.62 7.65 -5.44
C MET A 28 23.10 7.46 -5.45
N LEU A 29 22.59 6.29 -5.02
CA LEU A 29 21.14 6.07 -4.92
C LEU A 29 20.56 6.94 -3.82
N TYR A 30 21.19 6.98 -2.64
CA TYR A 30 20.76 7.84 -1.54
C TYR A 30 20.89 9.32 -1.88
N PHE A 31 21.93 9.69 -2.60
CA PHE A 31 22.14 11.05 -3.09
C PHE A 31 21.02 11.48 -4.06
N LEU A 32 20.58 10.58 -4.96
CA LEU A 32 19.42 10.80 -5.83
C LEU A 32 18.12 10.93 -5.02
N VAL A 33 17.96 10.15 -3.95
CA VAL A 33 16.80 10.24 -3.05
C VAL A 33 16.78 11.58 -2.32
N VAL A 34 17.94 12.08 -1.85
CA VAL A 34 18.06 13.42 -1.25
C VAL A 34 17.73 14.52 -2.25
N LEU A 35 18.07 14.34 -3.53
CA LEU A 35 17.62 15.26 -4.58
C LEU A 35 16.11 15.27 -4.75
N CYS A 36 15.51 14.07 -4.75
CA CYS A 36 14.05 13.94 -4.88
C CYS A 36 13.34 14.56 -3.67
N ALA A 37 13.92 14.37 -2.48
CA ALA A 37 13.52 15.03 -1.24
C ALA A 37 13.62 16.55 -1.34
N GLY A 38 14.73 17.09 -1.83
CA GLY A 38 14.92 18.54 -1.99
C GLY A 38 13.84 19.19 -2.87
N SER A 39 13.41 18.50 -3.93
CA SER A 39 12.31 18.98 -4.79
C SER A 39 10.97 19.09 -4.04
N ALA A 40 10.69 18.13 -3.15
CA ALA A 40 9.52 18.13 -2.28
C ALA A 40 9.60 19.22 -1.20
N ILE A 41 10.80 19.46 -0.64
CA ILE A 41 11.04 20.56 0.31
C ILE A 41 10.67 21.91 -0.31
N VAL A 42 11.09 22.16 -1.55
CA VAL A 42 10.78 23.41 -2.26
C VAL A 42 9.26 23.62 -2.35
N GLN A 43 8.50 22.55 -2.61
CA GLN A 43 7.05 22.62 -2.67
C GLN A 43 6.45 22.96 -1.30
N GLY A 44 6.82 22.23 -0.24
CA GLY A 44 6.27 22.47 1.09
C GLY A 44 6.61 23.85 1.65
N MET A 45 7.84 24.34 1.40
CA MET A 45 8.29 25.63 1.91
C MET A 45 7.54 26.80 1.25
N ASP A 46 7.28 26.73 -0.06
CA ASP A 46 6.46 27.75 -0.73
C ASP A 46 5.03 27.79 -0.17
N GLN A 47 4.47 26.63 0.20
CA GLN A 47 3.11 26.59 0.74
C GLN A 47 2.96 27.41 2.03
N THR A 48 3.90 27.27 2.97
CA THR A 48 3.80 27.92 4.29
C THR A 48 4.56 29.22 4.41
N ALA A 49 5.55 29.51 3.56
CA ALA A 49 6.18 30.84 3.55
C ALA A 49 5.16 31.95 3.23
N VAL A 50 4.18 31.64 2.39
CA VAL A 50 3.06 32.53 2.05
C VAL A 50 2.14 32.77 3.24
N ASN A 51 2.01 31.78 4.13
CA ASN A 51 1.14 31.84 5.29
C ASN A 51 1.52 33.01 6.23
N GLY A 52 2.82 33.17 6.51
CA GLY A 52 3.35 34.32 7.25
C GLY A 52 3.40 35.58 6.40
N ALA A 53 3.91 35.49 5.17
CA ALA A 53 4.09 36.64 4.28
C ALA A 53 2.79 37.42 4.02
N GLN A 54 1.65 36.73 3.90
CA GLN A 54 0.36 37.35 3.58
C GLN A 54 -0.12 38.34 4.64
N GLN A 55 0.27 38.17 5.91
CA GLN A 55 -0.13 39.11 6.96
C GLN A 55 0.47 40.51 6.72
N TYR A 56 1.63 40.58 6.07
CA TYR A 56 2.34 41.83 5.81
C TYR A 56 2.06 42.39 4.41
N TYR A 57 2.09 41.57 3.35
CA TYR A 57 1.94 42.11 1.99
C TYR A 57 0.50 42.55 1.67
N PHE A 58 -0.53 42.05 2.36
CA PHE A 58 -1.89 42.60 2.22
C PHE A 58 -1.97 44.04 2.75
N GLN A 59 -1.19 44.37 3.79
CA GLN A 59 -1.10 45.73 4.33
C GLN A 59 -0.24 46.63 3.43
N GLU A 60 0.89 46.12 2.93
CA GLU A 60 1.79 46.85 2.01
C GLU A 60 1.09 47.30 0.71
N PHE A 61 0.27 46.42 0.12
CA PHE A 61 -0.43 46.71 -1.14
C PHE A 61 -1.83 47.30 -0.97
N ASP A 62 -2.20 47.70 0.26
CA ASP A 62 -3.50 48.26 0.61
C ASP A 62 -4.68 47.39 0.13
N ILE A 63 -4.54 46.07 0.29
CA ILE A 63 -5.56 45.09 -0.10
C ILE A 63 -6.55 44.96 1.05
N ALA A 64 -7.69 45.62 0.93
CA ALA A 64 -8.74 45.65 1.94
C ALA A 64 -9.28 44.25 2.30
N GLU A 65 -9.83 44.11 3.51
CA GLU A 65 -10.32 42.84 4.06
C GLU A 65 -11.55 42.29 3.32
N ASP A 66 -12.37 43.17 2.75
CA ASP A 66 -13.54 42.86 1.94
C ASP A 66 -13.19 42.29 0.54
N GLN A 67 -11.95 42.45 0.09
CA GLN A 67 -11.45 41.92 -1.18
C GLN A 67 -11.05 40.43 -1.07
N VAL A 68 -11.93 39.62 -0.49
CA VAL A 68 -11.72 38.19 -0.18
C VAL A 68 -11.27 37.37 -1.38
N TRP A 69 -11.84 37.63 -2.56
CA TRP A 69 -11.50 36.92 -3.80
C TRP A 69 -10.10 37.26 -4.32
N MET A 70 -9.64 38.50 -4.10
CA MET A 70 -8.31 38.91 -4.52
C MET A 70 -7.23 38.31 -3.62
N ARG A 71 -7.48 38.28 -2.29
CA ARG A 71 -6.62 37.61 -1.31
C ARG A 71 -6.49 36.11 -1.61
N GLY A 72 -7.63 35.46 -1.89
CA GLY A 72 -7.66 34.05 -2.28
C GLY A 72 -6.95 33.78 -3.61
N LEU A 73 -7.14 34.64 -4.62
CA LEU A 73 -6.50 34.51 -5.93
C LEU A 73 -4.98 34.64 -5.84
N LEU A 74 -4.48 35.62 -5.08
CA LEU A 74 -3.04 35.87 -4.94
C LEU A 74 -2.34 34.68 -4.27
N ASN A 75 -2.95 34.11 -3.23
CA ASN A 75 -2.45 32.90 -2.59
C ASN A 75 -2.52 31.68 -3.52
N GLY A 76 -3.63 31.52 -4.23
CA GLY A 76 -3.92 30.36 -5.08
C GLY A 76 -3.22 30.34 -6.44
N ALA A 77 -2.69 31.47 -6.92
CA ALA A 77 -2.14 31.62 -8.28
C ALA A 77 -1.11 30.56 -8.71
N PRO A 78 -0.15 30.10 -7.87
CA PRO A 78 0.77 29.04 -8.24
C PRO A 78 0.05 27.72 -8.59
N TYR A 79 -1.03 27.40 -7.88
CA TYR A 79 -1.75 26.14 -8.05
C TYR A 79 -2.65 26.15 -9.27
N LEU A 80 -3.20 27.33 -9.62
CA LEU A 80 -3.91 27.52 -10.89
C LEU A 80 -2.99 27.22 -12.08
N CYS A 81 -1.79 27.81 -12.09
CA CYS A 81 -0.80 27.52 -13.13
C CYS A 81 -0.33 26.06 -13.11
N SER A 82 -0.14 25.47 -11.93
CA SER A 82 0.24 24.06 -11.78
C SER A 82 -0.79 23.13 -12.41
N CYS A 83 -2.08 23.35 -12.12
CA CYS A 83 -3.18 22.53 -12.63
C CYS A 83 -3.38 22.68 -14.14
N VAL A 84 -3.31 23.91 -14.67
CA VAL A 84 -3.64 24.19 -16.08
C VAL A 84 -2.46 23.95 -17.01
N LEU A 85 -1.24 24.31 -16.60
CA LEU A 85 -0.05 24.26 -17.43
C LEU A 85 1.00 23.29 -16.88
N GLY A 86 1.43 23.48 -15.63
CA GLY A 86 2.62 22.81 -15.06
C GLY A 86 2.56 21.28 -15.10
N CYS A 87 1.43 20.67 -14.74
CA CYS A 87 1.29 19.22 -14.72
C CYS A 87 1.19 18.58 -16.12
N TRP A 88 0.73 19.32 -17.12
CA TRP A 88 0.53 18.83 -18.49
C TRP A 88 1.77 19.03 -19.36
N THR A 89 2.60 20.04 -19.08
CA THR A 89 3.89 20.24 -19.76
C THR A 89 4.95 19.22 -19.37
N ASN A 90 4.69 18.39 -18.35
CA ASN A 90 5.58 17.33 -17.89
C ASN A 90 6.01 16.34 -18.99
N ALA A 91 5.05 15.84 -19.78
CA ALA A 91 5.31 14.86 -20.83
C ALA A 91 6.24 15.38 -21.94
N PRO A 92 6.00 16.55 -22.55
CA PRO A 92 6.92 17.09 -23.55
C PRO A 92 8.27 17.49 -22.94
N LEU A 93 8.30 18.08 -21.75
CA LEU A 93 9.55 18.47 -21.08
C LEU A 93 10.44 17.25 -20.84
N ASN A 94 9.89 16.16 -20.28
CA ASN A 94 10.66 14.94 -20.04
C ASN A 94 11.08 14.22 -21.32
N LYS A 95 10.28 14.29 -22.39
CA LYS A 95 10.64 13.70 -23.68
C LYS A 95 11.81 14.43 -24.35
N LEU A 96 11.90 15.74 -24.17
CA LEU A 96 12.92 16.61 -24.79
C LEU A 96 14.19 16.71 -23.93
N PHE A 97 14.05 17.00 -22.64
CA PHE A 97 15.17 17.35 -21.74
C PHE A 97 15.59 16.23 -20.77
N GLY A 98 14.85 15.11 -20.74
CA GLY A 98 15.05 14.04 -19.75
C GLY A 98 14.50 14.41 -18.37
N ARG A 99 14.64 13.51 -17.40
CA ARG A 99 14.15 13.75 -16.02
C ARG A 99 15.05 14.77 -15.33
N ARG A 100 16.37 14.64 -15.49
CA ARG A 100 17.37 15.56 -14.92
C ARG A 100 17.21 16.97 -15.46
N GLY A 101 17.06 17.14 -16.77
CA GLY A 101 16.90 18.45 -17.39
C GLY A 101 15.61 19.16 -16.97
N THR A 102 14.51 18.42 -16.87
CA THR A 102 13.22 18.98 -16.42
C THR A 102 13.28 19.45 -14.97
N ILE A 103 13.90 18.67 -14.07
CA ILE A 103 14.11 19.09 -12.67
C ILE A 103 14.95 20.36 -12.62
N PHE A 104 16.07 20.44 -13.36
CA PHE A 104 16.92 21.63 -13.40
C PHE A 104 16.14 22.88 -13.83
N ILE A 105 15.42 22.82 -14.95
CA ILE A 105 14.67 23.97 -15.48
C ILE A 105 13.60 24.41 -14.47
N SER A 106 12.87 23.45 -13.88
CA SER A 106 11.85 23.77 -12.88
C SER A 106 12.43 24.39 -11.60
N CYS A 107 13.56 23.89 -11.11
CA CYS A 107 14.24 24.48 -9.95
C CYS A 107 14.82 25.86 -10.26
N PHE A 108 15.36 26.08 -11.47
CA PHE A 108 15.81 27.40 -11.90
C PHE A 108 14.67 28.42 -11.93
N ILE A 109 13.51 28.04 -12.48
CA ILE A 109 12.31 28.90 -12.46
C ILE A 109 11.86 29.16 -11.01
N SER A 110 11.86 28.15 -10.14
CA SER A 110 11.53 28.33 -8.71
C SER A 110 12.50 29.28 -8.00
N PHE A 111 13.80 29.16 -8.28
CA PHE A 111 14.84 30.02 -7.73
C PHE A 111 14.66 31.48 -8.19
N ALA A 112 14.49 31.70 -9.50
CA ALA A 112 14.30 33.03 -10.07
C ALA A 112 13.00 33.68 -9.59
N THR A 113 11.91 32.92 -9.51
CA THR A 113 10.61 33.43 -9.03
C THR A 113 10.63 33.74 -7.54
N GLY A 114 11.41 33.03 -6.71
CA GLY A 114 11.63 33.39 -5.30
C GLY A 114 12.17 34.81 -5.13
N PHE A 115 13.22 35.17 -5.88
CA PHE A 115 13.75 36.54 -5.89
C PHE A 115 12.80 37.54 -6.53
N TRP A 116 12.11 37.16 -7.61
CA TRP A 116 11.14 38.03 -8.26
C TRP A 116 9.98 38.37 -7.30
N MET A 117 9.45 37.40 -6.56
CA MET A 117 8.44 37.65 -5.53
C MET A 117 8.96 38.63 -4.47
N ALA A 118 10.17 38.42 -3.96
CA ALA A 118 10.77 39.32 -2.97
C ALA A 118 10.98 40.75 -3.50
N ALA A 119 11.24 40.92 -4.80
CA ALA A 119 11.45 42.19 -5.46
C ALA A 119 10.15 42.83 -6.00
N ALA A 120 8.98 42.21 -5.80
CA ALA A 120 7.73 42.73 -6.33
C ALA A 120 7.35 44.08 -5.71
N ASP A 121 6.93 45.02 -6.56
CA ASP A 121 6.56 46.40 -6.25
C ASP A 121 5.04 46.64 -6.30
N SER A 122 4.28 45.70 -6.87
CA SER A 122 2.84 45.75 -7.01
C SER A 122 2.23 44.35 -6.86
N TRP A 123 0.97 44.29 -6.43
CA TRP A 123 0.24 43.03 -6.31
C TRP A 123 0.11 42.27 -7.64
N TYR A 124 0.00 42.97 -8.78
CA TYR A 124 -0.02 42.34 -10.11
C TYR A 124 1.32 41.68 -10.44
N ASN A 125 2.43 42.34 -10.08
CA ASN A 125 3.78 41.81 -10.30
C ASN A 125 4.01 40.57 -9.41
N LEU A 126 3.56 40.63 -8.15
CA LEU A 126 3.57 39.48 -7.25
C LEU A 126 2.70 38.33 -7.79
N LEU A 127 1.52 38.62 -8.32
CA LEU A 127 0.62 37.62 -8.92
C LEU A 127 1.29 36.90 -10.10
N ILE A 128 1.95 37.63 -11.00
CA ILE A 128 2.65 37.06 -12.16
C ILE A 128 3.84 36.20 -11.70
N ALA A 129 4.64 36.68 -10.74
CA ALA A 129 5.75 35.92 -10.19
C ALA A 129 5.27 34.60 -9.55
N ARG A 130 4.15 34.65 -8.80
CA ARG A 130 3.50 33.47 -8.20
C ARG A 130 2.93 32.52 -9.25
N PHE A 131 2.32 33.04 -10.31
CA PHE A 131 1.85 32.23 -11.43
C PHE A 131 3.02 31.51 -12.12
N ALA A 132 4.14 32.18 -12.34
CA ALA A 132 5.36 31.59 -12.89
C ALA A 132 5.96 30.50 -11.98
N LEU A 133 5.94 30.70 -10.66
CA LEU A 133 6.34 29.68 -9.69
C LEU A 133 5.48 28.40 -9.81
N GLY A 134 4.19 28.56 -10.06
CA GLY A 134 3.27 27.46 -10.31
C GLY A 134 3.66 26.54 -11.47
N PHE A 135 4.20 27.09 -12.55
CA PHE A 135 4.72 26.29 -13.66
C PHE A 135 5.82 25.33 -13.19
N ALA A 136 6.74 25.85 -12.37
CA ALA A 136 7.82 25.06 -11.80
C ALA A 136 7.33 23.99 -10.81
N VAL A 137 6.39 24.34 -9.92
CA VAL A 137 5.82 23.42 -8.93
C VAL A 137 5.08 22.26 -9.62
N GLY A 138 4.27 22.54 -10.65
CA GLY A 138 3.57 21.50 -11.41
C GLY A 138 4.51 20.56 -12.18
N ALA A 139 5.53 21.11 -12.85
CA ALA A 139 6.49 20.31 -13.61
C ALA A 139 7.37 19.44 -12.69
N LYS A 140 7.86 19.98 -11.57
CA LYS A 140 8.72 19.24 -10.63
C LYS A 140 7.95 18.16 -9.88
N SER A 141 6.72 18.46 -9.41
CA SER A 141 5.90 17.53 -8.62
C SER A 141 5.49 16.27 -9.40
N SER A 142 5.48 16.35 -10.72
CA SER A 142 5.16 15.23 -11.61
C SER A 142 6.41 14.49 -12.13
N THR A 143 7.55 15.16 -12.29
CA THR A 143 8.80 14.54 -12.77
C THR A 143 9.56 13.81 -11.67
N THR A 144 9.69 14.42 -10.49
CA THR A 144 10.60 13.92 -9.45
C THR A 144 10.17 12.57 -8.86
N PRO A 145 8.89 12.32 -8.53
CA PRO A 145 8.47 10.99 -8.08
C PRO A 145 8.69 9.90 -9.13
N VAL A 146 8.50 10.22 -10.43
CA VAL A 146 8.77 9.30 -11.53
C VAL A 146 10.26 8.98 -11.64
N TYR A 147 11.11 9.99 -11.51
CA TYR A 147 12.56 9.81 -11.52
C TYR A 147 13.05 8.94 -10.34
N ALA A 148 12.50 9.14 -9.15
CA ALA A 148 12.75 8.28 -7.99
C ALA A 148 12.29 6.84 -8.26
N ALA A 149 11.08 6.65 -8.78
CA ALA A 149 10.50 5.34 -9.05
C ALA A 149 11.27 4.54 -10.12
N GLU A 150 11.72 5.21 -11.18
CA GLU A 150 12.51 4.63 -12.27
C GLU A 150 13.92 4.22 -11.81
N SER A 151 14.51 4.98 -10.88
CA SER A 151 15.86 4.75 -10.37
C SER A 151 15.91 3.74 -9.21
N ALA A 152 14.83 3.68 -8.42
CA ALA A 152 14.73 2.84 -7.23
C ALA A 152 14.65 1.33 -7.54
N PRO A 153 15.36 0.49 -6.76
CA PRO A 153 15.20 -0.96 -6.84
C PRO A 153 13.81 -1.40 -6.34
N LYS A 154 13.30 -2.50 -6.91
CA LYS A 154 11.93 -2.99 -6.65
C LYS A 154 11.59 -3.14 -5.16
N VAL A 155 12.56 -3.55 -4.35
CA VAL A 155 12.37 -3.85 -2.90
C VAL A 155 12.06 -2.61 -2.07
N ILE A 156 12.69 -1.46 -2.37
CA ILE A 156 12.53 -0.22 -1.58
C ILE A 156 11.84 0.90 -2.36
N ARG A 157 11.35 0.62 -3.57
CA ARG A 157 10.72 1.63 -4.44
C ARG A 157 9.58 2.35 -3.72
N GLY A 158 8.67 1.61 -3.08
CA GLY A 158 7.53 2.18 -2.34
C GLY A 158 7.99 3.15 -1.25
N ALA A 159 8.93 2.71 -0.40
CA ALA A 159 9.49 3.55 0.66
C ALA A 159 10.15 4.83 0.11
N LEU A 160 10.90 4.73 -0.99
CA LEU A 160 11.54 5.89 -1.62
C LEU A 160 10.54 6.85 -2.27
N THR A 161 9.50 6.32 -2.92
CA THR A 161 8.43 7.16 -3.50
C THR A 161 7.61 7.85 -2.40
N MET A 162 7.46 7.22 -1.24
CA MET A 162 6.77 7.77 -0.09
C MET A 162 7.52 8.90 0.62
N MET A 163 8.86 8.91 0.55
CA MET A 163 9.66 9.99 1.14
C MET A 163 9.25 11.37 0.60
N TRP A 164 8.67 11.45 -0.59
CA TRP A 164 8.13 12.70 -1.15
C TRP A 164 7.24 13.45 -0.16
N GLN A 165 6.29 12.77 0.48
CA GLN A 165 5.36 13.44 1.40
C GLN A 165 6.07 13.87 2.69
N MET A 166 6.93 13.02 3.24
CA MET A 166 7.69 13.36 4.45
C MET A 166 8.54 14.62 4.26
N TRP A 167 9.21 14.73 3.11
CA TRP A 167 10.03 15.90 2.78
C TRP A 167 9.20 17.11 2.37
N THR A 168 7.99 16.92 1.86
CA THR A 168 7.01 18.02 1.71
C THR A 168 6.63 18.58 3.08
N ALA A 169 6.35 17.72 4.06
CA ALA A 169 6.07 18.15 5.44
C ALA A 169 7.27 18.84 6.10
N PHE A 170 8.49 18.38 5.82
CA PHE A 170 9.71 19.09 6.25
C PHE A 170 9.82 20.48 5.60
N GLY A 171 9.49 20.61 4.31
CA GLY A 171 9.40 21.90 3.64
C GLY A 171 8.39 22.83 4.28
N ILE A 172 7.19 22.33 4.61
CA ILE A 172 6.13 23.07 5.33
C ILE A 172 6.69 23.61 6.65
N MET A 173 7.42 22.79 7.42
CA MET A 173 8.09 23.23 8.64
C MET A 173 9.10 24.36 8.35
N LEU A 174 9.95 24.22 7.33
CA LEU A 174 10.93 25.26 6.97
C LEU A 174 10.29 26.59 6.55
N GLY A 175 9.15 26.57 5.87
CA GLY A 175 8.43 27.81 5.53
C GLY A 175 7.87 28.53 6.76
N PHE A 176 7.42 27.79 7.77
CA PHE A 176 7.07 28.40 9.06
C PHE A 176 8.30 28.88 9.84
N VAL A 177 9.43 28.16 9.79
CA VAL A 177 10.70 28.64 10.36
C VAL A 177 11.09 29.98 9.72
N ALA A 178 10.99 30.11 8.40
CA ALA A 178 11.26 31.37 7.72
C ALA A 178 10.30 32.49 8.17
N SER A 179 9.02 32.15 8.39
CA SER A 179 8.02 33.11 8.85
C SER A 179 8.34 33.64 10.27
N VAL A 180 8.80 32.77 11.18
CA VAL A 180 9.23 33.18 12.54
C VAL A 180 10.57 33.90 12.50
N ALA A 181 11.54 33.42 11.71
CA ALA A 181 12.89 33.99 11.67
C ALA A 181 12.93 35.42 11.12
N PHE A 182 12.03 35.75 10.19
CA PHE A 182 11.97 37.08 9.55
C PHE A 182 10.85 37.98 10.09
N GLN A 183 10.14 37.58 11.14
CA GLN A 183 9.02 38.37 11.69
C GLN A 183 9.45 39.76 12.20
N ASP A 184 10.68 39.87 12.72
CA ASP A 184 11.25 41.11 13.27
C ASP A 184 12.22 41.80 12.30
N CYS A 185 12.28 41.36 11.04
CA CYS A 185 13.19 41.93 10.04
C CYS A 185 12.53 43.08 9.27
N ASP A 186 12.70 44.30 9.77
CA ASP A 186 12.19 45.56 9.19
C ASP A 186 13.24 46.37 8.41
N PHE A 187 14.41 45.79 8.14
CA PHE A 187 15.58 46.45 7.54
C PHE A 187 15.31 47.23 6.24
N LEU A 188 14.33 46.81 5.43
CA LEU A 188 13.99 47.46 4.14
C LEU A 188 12.76 48.38 4.23
N GLY A 189 12.27 48.67 5.44
CA GLY A 189 11.09 49.49 5.70
C GLY A 189 9.99 48.74 6.46
N GLN A 190 8.95 49.48 6.86
CA GLN A 190 7.74 48.93 7.48
C GLN A 190 7.12 47.91 6.52
N TYR A 191 6.70 46.74 7.03
CA TYR A 191 6.15 45.61 6.26
C TYR A 191 7.12 44.88 5.33
N SER A 192 8.43 45.15 5.35
CA SER A 192 9.39 44.46 4.48
C SER A 192 9.64 42.98 4.81
N GLN A 193 9.08 42.46 5.90
CA GLN A 193 9.24 41.07 6.35
C GLN A 193 8.85 40.05 5.28
N TRP A 194 7.74 40.28 4.56
CA TRP A 194 7.24 39.32 3.56
C TRP A 194 8.22 39.10 2.41
N ARG A 195 9.05 40.11 2.08
CA ARG A 195 10.06 40.02 1.03
C ARG A 195 11.13 38.98 1.40
N TRP A 196 11.56 38.98 2.65
CA TRP A 196 12.52 38.00 3.18
C TRP A 196 11.91 36.61 3.28
N MET A 197 10.66 36.51 3.75
CA MET A 197 9.93 35.24 3.83
C MET A 197 9.81 34.58 2.43
N LEU A 198 9.33 35.31 1.42
CA LEU A 198 9.21 34.78 0.06
C LEU A 198 10.58 34.58 -0.61
N GLY A 199 11.54 35.47 -0.38
CA GLY A 199 12.90 35.34 -0.93
C GLY A 199 13.63 34.10 -0.40
N SER A 200 13.40 33.72 0.85
CA SER A 200 14.00 32.53 1.46
C SER A 200 13.62 31.22 0.74
N THR A 201 12.48 31.20 0.04
CA THR A 201 12.03 30.04 -0.74
C THR A 201 12.94 29.71 -1.92
N ALA A 202 13.83 30.64 -2.33
CA ALA A 202 14.85 30.40 -3.34
C ALA A 202 16.00 29.52 -2.85
N ILE A 203 16.18 29.32 -1.54
CA ILE A 203 17.32 28.57 -0.98
C ILE A 203 17.25 27.07 -1.34
N PRO A 204 16.17 26.31 -1.05
CA PRO A 204 16.11 24.90 -1.42
C PRO A 204 16.27 24.61 -2.93
N PRO A 205 15.61 25.33 -3.87
CA PRO A 205 15.74 25.02 -5.29
C PRO A 205 17.14 25.27 -5.82
N PHE A 206 17.92 26.20 -5.24
CA PHE A 206 19.33 26.39 -5.58
C PHE A 206 20.16 25.13 -5.30
N PHE A 207 20.00 24.52 -4.13
CA PHE A 207 20.71 23.29 -3.77
C PHE A 207 20.33 22.13 -4.71
N VAL A 208 19.04 21.96 -5.00
CA VAL A 208 18.56 20.93 -5.93
C VAL A 208 19.12 21.15 -7.35
N MET A 209 19.17 22.41 -7.79
CA MET A 209 19.71 22.80 -9.10
C MET A 209 21.20 22.42 -9.25
N VAL A 210 22.00 22.60 -8.20
CA VAL A 210 23.42 22.17 -8.18
C VAL A 210 23.52 20.64 -8.11
N GLN A 211 22.70 20.00 -7.28
CA GLN A 211 22.73 18.56 -7.03
C GLN A 211 22.38 17.72 -8.27
N VAL A 212 21.47 18.22 -9.12
CA VAL A 212 20.88 17.44 -10.21
C VAL A 212 21.89 16.97 -11.26
N TYR A 213 22.92 17.76 -11.55
CA TYR A 213 23.94 17.39 -12.53
C TYR A 213 24.97 16.38 -12.02
N ILE A 214 25.07 16.21 -10.70
CA ILE A 214 25.91 15.18 -10.08
C ILE A 214 25.21 13.81 -10.16
N CYS A 215 23.88 13.79 -10.26
CA CYS A 215 23.10 12.56 -10.40
C CYS A 215 23.08 12.01 -11.84
N PRO A 216 23.08 10.68 -12.03
CA PRO A 216 22.90 10.07 -13.34
C PRO A 216 21.47 10.24 -13.84
N GLU A 217 21.28 10.53 -15.12
CA GLU A 217 19.94 10.56 -15.74
C GLU A 217 19.24 9.18 -15.64
N SER A 218 17.90 9.18 -15.70
CA SER A 218 17.07 7.98 -15.61
C SER A 218 17.54 6.90 -16.60
N PRO A 219 17.90 5.69 -16.11
CA PRO A 219 18.24 4.57 -16.97
C PRO A 219 17.12 4.19 -17.94
N ARG A 220 15.87 4.31 -17.49
CA ARG A 220 14.68 4.00 -18.29
C ARG A 220 14.54 4.96 -19.47
N TRP A 221 14.76 6.25 -19.24
CA TRP A 221 14.75 7.25 -20.30
C TRP A 221 15.84 6.99 -21.35
N TYR A 222 17.04 6.58 -20.93
CA TYR A 222 18.09 6.19 -21.88
C TYR A 222 17.69 4.99 -22.74
N MET A 223 17.05 3.97 -22.15
CA MET A 223 16.56 2.80 -22.89
C MET A 223 15.46 3.16 -23.88
N GLU A 224 14.53 4.03 -23.51
CA GLU A 224 13.45 4.53 -24.40
C GLU A 224 14.02 5.29 -25.61
N LYS A 225 15.17 5.95 -25.46
CA LYS A 225 15.91 6.61 -26.56
C LYS A 225 16.85 5.68 -27.33
N GLY A 226 16.86 4.38 -27.04
CA GLY A 226 17.77 3.40 -27.67
C GLY A 226 19.23 3.51 -27.24
N ARG A 227 19.55 4.27 -26.17
CA ARG A 227 20.92 4.53 -25.70
C ARG A 227 21.33 3.55 -24.59
N PHE A 228 21.42 2.27 -24.91
CA PHE A 228 21.67 1.18 -23.95
C PHE A 228 23.00 1.30 -23.19
N GLU A 229 24.07 1.74 -23.83
CA GLU A 229 25.38 1.89 -23.16
C GLU A 229 25.33 2.90 -22.00
N ARG A 230 24.64 4.03 -22.21
CA ARG A 230 24.46 5.06 -21.18
C ARG A 230 23.50 4.60 -20.09
N ALA A 231 22.45 3.87 -20.46
CA ALA A 231 21.54 3.23 -19.50
C ALA A 231 22.30 2.28 -18.56
N TYR A 232 23.20 1.45 -19.10
CA TYR A 232 24.01 0.53 -18.30
C TYR A 232 24.96 1.29 -17.37
N LYS A 233 25.66 2.32 -17.86
CA LYS A 233 26.53 3.18 -17.03
C LYS A 233 25.76 3.83 -15.87
N ALA A 234 24.55 4.34 -16.13
CA ALA A 234 23.68 4.90 -15.08
C ALA A 234 23.25 3.82 -14.07
N MET A 235 22.83 2.64 -14.53
CA MET A 235 22.45 1.52 -13.64
C MET A 235 23.61 1.05 -12.76
N LYS A 236 24.85 1.05 -13.28
CA LYS A 236 26.04 0.71 -12.49
C LYS A 236 26.31 1.68 -11.35
N GLN A 237 25.92 2.95 -11.48
CA GLN A 237 26.05 3.93 -10.40
C GLN A 237 24.94 3.75 -9.35
N LEU A 238 23.75 3.30 -9.76
CA LEU A 238 22.57 3.13 -8.91
C LEU A 238 22.47 1.75 -8.24
N ARG A 239 23.37 0.80 -8.56
CA ARG A 239 23.36 -0.58 -8.05
C ARG A 239 24.74 -0.98 -7.53
N THR A 240 24.77 -1.83 -6.51
CA THR A 240 26.00 -2.22 -5.82
C THR A 240 26.90 -3.12 -6.68
N HIS A 241 26.29 -3.98 -7.50
CA HIS A 241 27.02 -4.92 -8.36
C HIS A 241 26.67 -4.76 -9.83
N GLU A 242 27.65 -4.93 -10.73
CA GLU A 242 27.45 -4.83 -12.17
C GLU A 242 26.45 -5.89 -12.70
N LEU A 243 26.51 -7.12 -12.18
CA LEU A 243 25.55 -8.18 -12.50
C LEU A 243 24.12 -7.81 -12.10
N GLN A 244 23.94 -7.11 -10.98
CA GLN A 244 22.64 -6.59 -10.57
C GLN A 244 22.17 -5.48 -11.51
N ALA A 245 23.06 -4.56 -11.89
CA ALA A 245 22.76 -3.53 -12.87
C ALA A 245 22.29 -4.11 -14.21
N ALA A 246 22.97 -5.15 -14.71
CA ALA A 246 22.59 -5.85 -15.94
C ALA A 246 21.23 -6.54 -15.83
N ARG A 247 20.99 -7.27 -14.73
CA ARG A 247 19.70 -7.94 -14.45
C ARG A 247 18.55 -6.94 -14.39
N ASP A 248 18.70 -5.90 -13.59
CA ASP A 248 17.65 -4.89 -13.39
C ASP A 248 17.40 -4.08 -14.68
N MET A 249 18.46 -3.83 -15.47
CA MET A 249 18.35 -3.22 -16.80
C MET A 249 17.57 -4.11 -17.76
N TYR A 250 17.85 -5.42 -17.79
CA TYR A 250 17.09 -6.38 -18.62
C TYR A 250 15.61 -6.40 -18.26
N TYR A 251 15.27 -6.47 -16.96
CA TYR A 251 13.87 -6.43 -16.53
C TYR A 251 13.19 -5.11 -16.91
N ALA A 252 13.86 -3.98 -16.72
CA ALA A 252 13.34 -2.67 -17.10
C ALA A 252 13.14 -2.55 -18.62
N PHE A 253 14.03 -3.13 -19.43
CA PHE A 253 13.88 -3.18 -20.88
C PHE A 253 12.70 -4.05 -21.30
N LYS A 254 12.53 -5.24 -20.71
CA LYS A 254 11.38 -6.10 -21.00
C LYS A 254 10.05 -5.46 -20.62
N LEU A 255 10.00 -4.72 -19.51
CA LEU A 255 8.84 -3.90 -19.13
C LEU A 255 8.55 -2.82 -20.18
N LEU A 256 9.58 -2.14 -20.70
CA LEU A 256 9.41 -1.15 -21.77
C LEU A 256 8.89 -1.78 -23.08
N GLU A 257 9.34 -2.98 -23.45
CA GLU A 257 8.82 -3.70 -24.63
C GLU A 257 7.34 -4.05 -24.47
N VAL A 258 6.94 -4.57 -23.32
CA VAL A 258 5.53 -4.88 -23.01
C VAL A 258 4.68 -3.61 -23.07
N GLU A 259 5.14 -2.52 -22.46
CA GLU A 259 4.45 -1.22 -22.50
C GLU A 259 4.34 -0.66 -23.92
N ALA A 260 5.38 -0.81 -24.75
CA ALA A 260 5.36 -0.36 -26.14
C ALA A 260 4.36 -1.17 -26.97
N ALA A 261 4.35 -2.49 -26.82
CA ALA A 261 3.37 -3.38 -27.45
C ALA A 261 1.94 -3.08 -26.99
N GLU A 262 1.75 -2.77 -25.71
CA GLU A 262 0.44 -2.36 -25.18
C GLU A 262 -0.02 -1.00 -25.71
N ARG A 263 0.90 -0.08 -26.03
CA ARG A 263 0.60 1.24 -26.60
C ARG A 263 0.32 1.22 -28.10
N GLU A 264 0.78 0.19 -28.81
CA GLU A 264 0.69 0.11 -30.26
C GLU A 264 -0.78 0.08 -30.72
N GLY A 265 -1.15 0.99 -31.62
CA GLY A 265 -2.51 1.12 -32.16
C GLY A 265 -3.56 1.75 -31.22
N LYS A 266 -3.19 2.14 -29.99
CA LYS A 266 -4.13 2.65 -28.98
C LYS A 266 -4.01 4.15 -28.75
N ASN A 267 -5.16 4.83 -28.69
CA ASN A 267 -5.22 6.24 -28.32
C ASN A 267 -5.38 6.37 -26.80
N LEU A 268 -4.29 6.67 -26.09
CA LEU A 268 -4.24 6.75 -24.61
C LEU A 268 -5.39 7.57 -24.00
N TRP A 269 -5.72 8.72 -24.60
CA TRP A 269 -6.82 9.57 -24.13
C TRP A 269 -8.20 8.94 -24.25
N LYS A 270 -8.47 8.23 -25.36
CA LYS A 270 -9.73 7.51 -25.55
C LYS A 270 -9.83 6.35 -24.57
N GLU A 271 -8.74 5.64 -24.35
CA GLU A 271 -8.71 4.50 -23.43
C GLU A 271 -8.83 4.91 -21.97
N PHE A 272 -8.33 6.09 -21.60
CA PHE A 272 -8.48 6.63 -20.26
C PHE A 272 -9.95 6.70 -19.83
N PHE A 273 -10.83 7.16 -20.74
CA PHE A 273 -12.25 7.36 -20.45
C PHE A 273 -13.15 6.16 -20.83
N LEU A 274 -12.86 5.49 -21.96
CA LEU A 274 -13.71 4.42 -22.49
C LEU A 274 -13.49 3.09 -21.76
N VAL A 275 -12.24 2.75 -21.43
CA VAL A 275 -11.93 1.47 -20.79
C VAL A 275 -12.37 1.50 -19.33
N ARG A 276 -13.26 0.57 -18.96
CA ARG A 276 -13.88 0.50 -17.62
C ARG A 276 -12.84 0.41 -16.49
N ARG A 277 -11.78 -0.35 -16.70
CA ARG A 277 -10.63 -0.51 -15.80
C ARG A 277 -9.91 0.82 -15.53
N ASN A 278 -9.59 1.54 -16.60
CA ASN A 278 -8.88 2.82 -16.53
C ASN A 278 -9.75 3.90 -15.91
N ARG A 279 -11.01 3.98 -16.30
CA ARG A 279 -11.97 4.93 -15.74
C ARG A 279 -12.16 4.77 -14.24
N ARG A 280 -12.10 3.54 -13.72
CA ARG A 280 -12.18 3.28 -12.28
C ARG A 280 -10.92 3.63 -11.52
N ALA A 281 -9.75 3.31 -12.07
CA ALA A 281 -8.51 3.82 -11.51
C ALA A 281 -8.53 5.35 -11.47
N ALA A 282 -8.95 5.99 -12.56
CA ALA A 282 -9.10 7.44 -12.64
C ALA A 282 -10.09 7.98 -11.61
N GLN A 283 -11.24 7.33 -11.43
CA GLN A 283 -12.24 7.70 -10.42
C GLN A 283 -11.68 7.59 -8.99
N SER A 284 -11.03 6.48 -8.65
CA SER A 284 -10.45 6.27 -7.31
C SER A 284 -9.30 7.25 -7.06
N SER A 285 -8.39 7.44 -8.02
CA SER A 285 -7.30 8.42 -7.92
C SER A 285 -7.81 9.86 -7.83
N PHE A 286 -8.83 10.22 -8.62
CA PHE A 286 -9.48 11.54 -8.54
C PHE A 286 -10.05 11.78 -7.14
N PHE A 287 -10.77 10.80 -6.62
CA PHE A 287 -11.41 10.92 -5.31
C PHE A 287 -10.39 11.08 -4.18
N VAL A 288 -9.35 10.24 -4.14
CA VAL A 288 -8.36 10.33 -3.07
C VAL A 288 -7.54 11.63 -3.19
N MET A 289 -7.21 12.09 -4.40
CA MET A 289 -6.56 13.40 -4.59
C MET A 289 -7.47 14.59 -4.25
N PHE A 290 -8.78 14.48 -4.52
CA PHE A 290 -9.77 15.47 -4.13
C PHE A 290 -9.91 15.54 -2.61
N MET A 291 -10.04 14.39 -1.94
CA MET A 291 -10.17 14.31 -0.49
C MET A 291 -8.91 14.78 0.23
N GLN A 292 -7.73 14.59 -0.37
CA GLN A 292 -6.49 15.14 0.19
C GLN A 292 -6.56 16.66 0.35
N GLN A 293 -7.23 17.33 -0.59
CA GLN A 293 -7.44 18.77 -0.53
C GLN A 293 -8.59 19.09 0.44
N PHE A 294 -9.76 18.48 0.20
CA PHE A 294 -10.99 18.75 0.94
C PHE A 294 -11.01 18.23 2.38
N CYS A 295 -9.96 17.54 2.84
CA CYS A 295 -9.77 17.26 4.26
C CYS A 295 -9.48 18.53 5.07
N GLY A 296 -9.09 19.64 4.43
CA GLY A 296 -8.88 20.95 5.07
C GLY A 296 -7.43 21.25 5.46
N VAL A 297 -6.47 20.33 5.21
CA VAL A 297 -5.07 20.53 5.62
C VAL A 297 -4.41 21.74 4.96
N ASN A 298 -4.69 21.99 3.68
CA ASN A 298 -4.04 23.06 2.93
C ASN A 298 -4.60 24.43 3.32
N VAL A 299 -5.86 24.49 3.74
CA VAL A 299 -6.40 25.68 4.39
C VAL A 299 -5.59 26.02 5.64
N ILE A 300 -5.33 25.03 6.50
CA ILE A 300 -4.50 25.26 7.68
C ILE A 300 -3.07 25.62 7.27
N ALA A 301 -2.48 24.93 6.28
CA ALA A 301 -1.13 25.25 5.82
C ALA A 301 -1.00 26.68 5.24
N TYR A 302 -2.02 27.21 4.56
CA TYR A 302 -2.00 28.56 3.99
C TYR A 302 -2.47 29.65 4.93
N TYR A 303 -3.42 29.36 5.81
CA TYR A 303 -4.12 30.37 6.60
C TYR A 303 -3.98 30.16 8.11
N SER A 304 -3.18 29.20 8.62
CA SER A 304 -3.00 28.98 10.07
C SER A 304 -2.67 30.25 10.84
N THR A 305 -1.75 31.11 10.36
CA THR A 305 -1.43 32.35 11.07
C THR A 305 -2.66 33.24 11.15
N ASN A 306 -3.41 33.37 10.06
CA ASN A 306 -4.66 34.13 10.05
C ASN A 306 -5.73 33.51 10.96
N ILE A 307 -5.87 32.18 10.96
CA ILE A 307 -6.78 31.42 11.83
C ILE A 307 -6.45 31.68 13.31
N PHE A 308 -5.17 31.64 13.68
CA PHE A 308 -4.74 31.91 15.05
C PHE A 308 -4.92 33.38 15.43
N VAL A 309 -4.65 34.32 14.51
CA VAL A 309 -4.96 35.75 14.73
C VAL A 309 -6.46 35.97 14.94
N GLN A 310 -7.31 35.32 14.13
CA GLN A 310 -8.78 35.37 14.30
C GLN A 310 -9.25 34.71 15.59
N ALA A 311 -8.52 33.70 16.09
CA ALA A 311 -8.77 33.11 17.40
C ALA A 311 -8.33 34.03 18.57
N GLY A 312 -7.56 35.08 18.27
CA GLY A 312 -7.09 36.11 19.21
C GLY A 312 -5.65 35.95 19.69
N PHE A 313 -4.82 35.16 19.00
CA PHE A 313 -3.38 35.22 19.21
C PHE A 313 -2.80 36.53 18.65
N THR A 314 -1.79 37.09 19.34
CA THR A 314 -0.94 38.12 18.74
C THR A 314 -0.21 37.56 17.52
N LEU A 315 0.17 38.40 16.55
CA LEU A 315 0.81 37.96 15.31
C LEU A 315 2.07 37.12 15.56
N GLU A 316 2.94 37.56 16.48
CA GLU A 316 4.16 36.83 16.87
C GLU A 316 3.84 35.42 17.41
N ASN A 317 2.85 35.32 18.30
CA ASN A 317 2.43 34.04 18.86
C ASN A 317 1.74 33.17 17.80
N ALA A 318 0.95 33.75 16.89
CA ALA A 318 0.29 33.04 15.80
C ALA A 318 1.31 32.41 14.82
N LEU A 319 2.40 33.12 14.54
CA LEU A 319 3.52 32.61 13.73
C LEU A 319 4.24 31.45 14.46
N LEU A 320 4.49 31.59 15.76
CA LEU A 320 5.10 30.54 16.59
C LEU A 320 4.23 29.28 16.69
N VAL A 321 2.92 29.42 16.93
CA VAL A 321 1.99 28.28 16.99
C VAL A 321 1.81 27.63 15.62
N SER A 322 1.84 28.43 14.53
CA SER A 322 1.89 27.90 13.16
C SER A 322 3.16 27.10 12.89
N PHE A 323 4.31 27.53 13.40
CA PHE A 323 5.53 26.73 13.37
C PHE A 323 5.37 25.40 14.12
N GLY A 324 4.76 25.40 15.30
CA GLY A 324 4.38 24.17 16.01
C GLY A 324 3.56 23.22 15.15
N THR A 325 2.59 23.75 14.39
CA THR A 325 1.76 22.99 13.45
C THR A 325 2.61 22.29 12.38
N GLY A 326 3.60 22.98 11.82
CA GLY A 326 4.55 22.42 10.86
C GLY A 326 5.44 21.32 11.44
N VAL A 327 5.94 21.51 12.66
CA VAL A 327 6.75 20.50 13.38
C VAL A 327 5.94 19.24 13.63
N THR A 328 4.69 19.38 14.11
CA THR A 328 3.79 18.23 14.31
C THR A 328 3.54 17.48 13.00
N ASN A 329 3.27 18.21 11.91
CA ASN A 329 3.05 17.59 10.60
C ASN A 329 4.26 16.78 10.12
N TRP A 330 5.48 17.29 10.32
CA TRP A 330 6.69 16.56 9.91
C TRP A 330 7.00 15.35 10.80
N LEU A 331 6.92 15.50 12.13
CA LEU A 331 7.21 14.41 13.07
C LEU A 331 6.25 13.22 12.88
N PHE A 332 4.96 13.50 12.71
CA PHE A 332 3.96 12.45 12.51
C PHE A 332 3.93 11.89 11.08
N ALA A 333 4.69 12.45 10.14
CA ALA A 333 4.91 11.84 8.83
C ALA A 333 5.93 10.68 8.88
N ILE A 334 6.79 10.62 9.89
CA ILE A 334 7.82 9.57 10.03
C ILE A 334 7.19 8.17 10.24
N PRO A 335 6.23 7.96 11.16
CA PRO A 335 5.56 6.67 11.33
C PRO A 335 4.89 6.15 10.06
N ALA A 336 4.44 7.05 9.18
CA ALA A 336 3.77 6.72 7.93
C ALA A 336 4.58 5.78 7.03
N ILE A 337 5.92 5.92 7.07
CA ILE A 337 6.86 5.10 6.30
C ILE A 337 6.71 3.61 6.65
N TYR A 338 6.40 3.30 7.91
CA TYR A 338 6.29 1.93 8.40
C TYR A 338 4.84 1.42 8.37
N THR A 339 3.86 2.30 8.54
CA THR A 339 2.44 1.91 8.64
C THR A 339 1.78 1.64 7.30
N ILE A 340 2.19 2.28 6.19
CA ILE A 340 1.47 2.12 4.89
C ILE A 340 1.51 0.68 4.36
N ASP A 341 2.65 0.01 4.50
CA ASP A 341 2.87 -1.32 3.95
C ASP A 341 2.37 -2.41 4.91
N THR A 342 2.17 -2.08 6.19
CA THR A 342 1.66 -3.00 7.22
C THR A 342 0.14 -2.92 7.39
N PHE A 343 -0.47 -1.74 7.40
CA PHE A 343 -1.92 -1.55 7.58
C PHE A 343 -2.70 -1.60 6.25
N GLY A 344 -2.09 -1.17 5.14
CA GLY A 344 -2.75 -1.02 3.85
C GLY A 344 -3.27 0.39 3.60
N ARG A 345 -3.48 0.74 2.33
CA ARG A 345 -3.77 2.12 1.92
C ARG A 345 -5.21 2.50 2.29
N ARG A 346 -6.17 1.61 2.03
CA ARG A 346 -7.58 1.84 2.34
C ARG A 346 -7.83 1.91 3.85
N ASN A 347 -7.19 1.01 4.60
CA ASN A 347 -7.36 0.97 6.06
C ASN A 347 -6.84 2.23 6.73
N LEU A 348 -5.70 2.78 6.30
CA LEU A 348 -5.19 4.05 6.83
C LEU A 348 -6.17 5.20 6.61
N LEU A 349 -6.77 5.29 5.42
CA LEU A 349 -7.78 6.31 5.14
C LEU A 349 -9.05 6.12 6.00
N LEU A 350 -9.48 4.87 6.20
CA LEU A 350 -10.64 4.55 7.02
C LEU A 350 -10.43 4.85 8.51
N THR A 351 -9.20 4.83 9.00
CA THR A 351 -8.88 5.21 10.38
C THR A 351 -8.66 6.72 10.54
N THR A 352 -8.04 7.38 9.56
CA THR A 352 -7.71 8.82 9.69
C THR A 352 -8.87 9.75 9.40
N PHE A 353 -9.72 9.49 8.39
CA PHE A 353 -10.86 10.37 8.08
C PHE A 353 -11.80 10.68 9.26
N PRO A 354 -12.28 9.69 10.04
CA PRO A 354 -13.17 9.97 11.16
C PRO A 354 -12.47 10.73 12.29
N LEU A 355 -11.18 10.47 12.53
CA LEU A 355 -10.39 11.20 13.52
C LEU A 355 -10.16 12.65 13.08
N MET A 356 -9.81 12.88 11.81
CA MET A 356 -9.68 14.23 11.24
C MET A 356 -11.00 15.01 11.32
N ALA A 357 -12.13 14.36 11.03
CA ALA A 357 -13.45 14.97 11.21
C ALA A 357 -13.70 15.39 12.66
N LEU A 358 -13.38 14.52 13.63
CA LEU A 358 -13.51 14.78 15.06
C LEU A 358 -12.69 16.00 15.48
N TRP A 359 -11.42 16.08 15.06
CA TRP A 359 -10.55 17.21 15.40
C TRP A 359 -10.98 18.53 14.75
N LEU A 360 -11.53 18.50 13.53
CA LEU A 360 -12.08 19.69 12.90
C LEU A 360 -13.40 20.15 13.53
N PHE A 361 -14.27 19.23 13.95
CA PHE A 361 -15.45 19.59 14.75
C PHE A 361 -15.01 20.20 16.08
N TYR A 362 -14.04 19.59 16.75
CA TYR A 362 -13.48 20.13 17.99
C TYR A 362 -12.88 21.52 17.81
N CYS A 363 -12.14 21.75 16.72
CA CYS A 363 -11.62 23.07 16.35
C CYS A 363 -12.77 24.08 16.14
N GLY A 364 -13.76 23.75 15.31
CA GLY A 364 -14.90 24.62 15.01
C GLY A 364 -15.71 25.01 16.25
N PHE A 365 -16.00 24.05 17.13
CA PHE A 365 -16.72 24.30 18.38
C PHE A 365 -15.89 25.05 19.42
N SER A 366 -14.56 24.99 19.35
CA SER A 366 -13.68 25.76 20.24
C SER A 366 -13.83 27.27 20.04
N PHE A 367 -14.22 27.72 18.84
CA PHE A 367 -14.54 29.14 18.56
C PHE A 367 -15.86 29.61 19.19
N LEU A 368 -16.70 28.71 19.72
CA LEU A 368 -17.95 29.06 20.41
C LEU A 368 -17.78 29.25 21.92
N ILE A 369 -16.57 29.02 22.46
CA ILE A 369 -16.30 29.22 23.88
C ILE A 369 -16.47 30.71 24.20
N PRO A 370 -17.26 31.09 25.23
CA PRO A 370 -17.46 32.49 25.57
C PRO A 370 -16.14 33.21 25.86
N ASN A 371 -15.99 34.42 25.33
CA ASN A 371 -14.93 35.33 25.74
C ASN A 371 -15.04 35.60 27.25
N GLY A 372 -13.91 35.79 27.93
CA GLY A 372 -13.87 35.96 29.38
C GLY A 372 -14.67 37.20 29.84
N PRO A 373 -15.15 37.23 31.10
CA PRO A 373 -15.74 38.44 31.66
C PRO A 373 -14.69 39.58 31.66
N PRO A 374 -15.11 40.85 31.46
CA PRO A 374 -14.19 41.97 31.46
C PRO A 374 -13.44 42.06 32.79
N THR A 375 -12.12 42.09 32.73
CA THR A 375 -11.21 42.36 33.86
C THR A 375 -10.55 43.72 33.66
N GLU A 376 -10.13 44.40 34.73
CA GLU A 376 -9.55 45.76 34.67
C GLU A 376 -8.33 45.88 33.72
N ASP A 377 -7.66 44.77 33.40
CA ASP A 377 -6.52 44.68 32.48
C ASP A 377 -6.86 44.20 31.06
N ALA A 378 -8.11 43.82 30.76
CA ALA A 378 -8.53 43.29 29.45
C ALA A 378 -9.99 43.70 29.12
N PRO A 379 -10.24 44.49 28.04
CA PRO A 379 -11.58 44.93 27.67
C PRO A 379 -12.51 43.75 27.29
N GLU A 380 -13.82 44.00 27.29
CA GLU A 380 -14.83 43.01 26.84
C GLU A 380 -14.44 42.44 25.47
N GLY A 381 -14.23 41.11 25.40
CA GLY A 381 -14.02 40.42 24.13
C GLY A 381 -12.66 39.74 23.94
N GLU A 382 -11.74 39.77 24.91
CA GLU A 382 -10.52 38.96 24.80
C GLU A 382 -10.82 37.44 24.92
N PRO A 383 -10.34 36.63 23.97
CA PRO A 383 -10.56 35.19 23.99
C PRO A 383 -9.84 34.56 25.17
N THR A 384 -10.57 33.70 25.90
CA THR A 384 -10.04 33.01 27.08
C THR A 384 -8.81 32.16 26.69
N GLN A 385 -7.78 32.08 27.54
CA GLN A 385 -6.63 31.18 27.34
C GLN A 385 -7.05 29.73 27.03
N ALA A 386 -8.20 29.29 27.54
CA ALA A 386 -8.82 28.01 27.23
C ALA A 386 -9.23 27.87 25.75
N GLN A 387 -9.78 28.91 25.12
CA GLN A 387 -10.13 28.92 23.69
C GLN A 387 -8.88 28.80 22.82
N LEU A 388 -7.87 29.62 23.11
CA LEU A 388 -6.59 29.62 22.41
C LEU A 388 -5.90 28.25 22.48
N GLY A 389 -5.84 27.67 23.69
CA GLY A 389 -5.27 26.34 23.90
C GLY A 389 -6.05 25.23 23.18
N ASN A 390 -7.39 25.29 23.17
CA ASN A 390 -8.22 24.29 22.51
C ASN A 390 -8.10 24.35 20.98
N VAL A 391 -8.10 25.54 20.38
CA VAL A 391 -7.93 25.72 18.92
C VAL A 391 -6.57 25.20 18.46
N ALA A 392 -5.49 25.58 19.17
CA ALA A 392 -4.14 25.07 18.87
C ALA A 392 -4.05 23.54 19.02
N THR A 393 -4.61 23.00 20.12
CA THR A 393 -4.63 21.55 20.36
C THR A 393 -5.38 20.80 19.27
N ALA A 394 -6.55 21.30 18.85
CA ALA A 394 -7.34 20.69 17.79
C ALA A 394 -6.58 20.64 16.46
N ILE A 395 -5.91 21.74 16.09
CA ILE A 395 -5.09 21.82 14.86
C ILE A 395 -3.87 20.89 14.93
N PHE A 396 -3.19 20.80 16.08
CA PHE A 396 -2.06 19.89 16.24
C PHE A 396 -2.48 18.42 16.16
N LEU A 397 -3.59 18.04 16.80
CA LEU A 397 -4.13 16.69 16.71
C LEU A 397 -4.60 16.35 15.30
N PHE A 398 -5.21 17.31 14.59
CA PHE A 398 -5.55 17.19 13.19
C PHE A 398 -4.30 16.92 12.33
N MET A 399 -3.23 17.71 12.48
CA MET A 399 -1.98 17.48 11.75
C MET A 399 -1.38 16.10 12.07
N ALA A 400 -1.34 15.72 13.34
CA ALA A 400 -0.82 14.43 13.79
C ALA A 400 -1.56 13.23 13.19
N THR A 401 -2.86 13.36 12.92
CA THR A 401 -3.67 12.31 12.28
C THR A 401 -3.66 12.38 10.76
N TYR A 402 -3.53 13.56 10.17
CA TYR A 402 -3.39 13.75 8.73
C TYR A 402 -2.09 13.13 8.19
N SER A 403 -0.95 13.41 8.85
CA SER A 403 0.39 13.06 8.36
C SER A 403 0.59 11.57 8.04
N PRO A 404 0.14 10.60 8.86
CA PRO A 404 0.35 9.18 8.57
C PRO A 404 -0.65 8.57 7.57
N GLY A 405 -1.77 9.24 7.29
CA GLY A 405 -2.83 8.71 6.41
C GLY A 405 -2.95 9.48 5.10
N GLU A 406 -3.73 10.56 5.12
CA GLU A 406 -4.09 11.33 3.92
C GLU A 406 -2.91 12.07 3.29
N GLY A 407 -1.82 12.29 4.02
CA GLY A 407 -0.57 12.79 3.45
C GLY A 407 0.00 11.87 2.35
N PRO A 408 0.51 10.68 2.70
CA PRO A 408 1.25 9.82 1.77
C PRO A 408 0.38 8.92 0.89
N VAL A 409 -0.83 8.59 1.31
CA VAL A 409 -1.69 7.62 0.60
C VAL A 409 -2.11 8.11 -0.79
N PRO A 410 -2.57 9.35 -1.04
CA PRO A 410 -3.10 9.78 -2.33
C PRO A 410 -2.14 9.64 -3.51
N PHE A 411 -0.89 10.11 -3.32
CA PHE A 411 0.15 10.00 -4.35
C PHE A 411 0.57 8.54 -4.58
N THR A 412 0.72 7.77 -3.50
CA THR A 412 1.11 6.35 -3.57
C THR A 412 0.02 5.52 -4.25
N TYR A 413 -1.23 5.68 -3.82
CA TYR A 413 -2.40 5.01 -4.36
C TYR A 413 -2.59 5.31 -5.84
N SER A 414 -2.45 6.58 -6.24
CA SER A 414 -2.58 6.96 -7.65
C SER A 414 -1.48 6.36 -8.52
N ALA A 415 -0.25 6.26 -8.01
CA ALA A 415 0.84 5.61 -8.74
C ALA A 415 0.61 4.09 -8.92
N GLU A 416 -0.04 3.44 -7.96
CA GLU A 416 -0.36 2.01 -7.99
C GLU A 416 -1.63 1.69 -8.82
N ALA A 417 -2.64 2.57 -8.81
CA ALA A 417 -3.95 2.31 -9.40
C ALA A 417 -3.93 2.19 -10.94
N PHE A 418 -3.07 2.97 -11.62
CA PHE A 418 -3.03 3.02 -13.08
C PHE A 418 -2.15 1.90 -13.69
N PRO A 419 -2.61 1.25 -14.77
CA PRO A 419 -1.80 0.34 -15.59
C PRO A 419 -0.54 1.02 -16.12
N LEU A 420 0.54 0.24 -16.32
CA LEU A 420 1.86 0.72 -16.73
C LEU A 420 1.81 1.63 -17.98
N TYR A 421 1.11 1.20 -19.04
CA TYR A 421 1.11 1.91 -20.32
C TYR A 421 0.47 3.32 -20.25
N ILE A 422 -0.47 3.55 -19.32
CA ILE A 422 -1.23 4.81 -19.16
C ILE A 422 -0.87 5.58 -17.89
N ARG A 423 0.03 5.03 -17.05
CA ARG A 423 0.36 5.57 -15.73
C ARG A 423 0.82 7.01 -15.76
N ASP A 424 1.62 7.40 -16.74
CA ASP A 424 2.11 8.78 -16.86
C ASP A 424 0.95 9.79 -17.03
N VAL A 425 -0.02 9.45 -17.89
CA VAL A 425 -1.21 10.28 -18.12
C VAL A 425 -2.12 10.29 -16.89
N GLY A 426 -2.33 9.12 -16.27
CA GLY A 426 -3.13 9.00 -15.05
C GLY A 426 -2.55 9.77 -13.87
N MET A 427 -1.22 9.74 -13.70
CA MET A 427 -0.54 10.53 -12.68
C MET A 427 -0.61 12.02 -12.96
N SER A 428 -0.43 12.47 -14.20
CA SER A 428 -0.63 13.88 -14.55
C SER A 428 -2.07 14.34 -14.25
N PHE A 429 -3.07 13.51 -14.53
CA PHE A 429 -4.47 13.78 -14.18
C PHE A 429 -4.71 13.84 -12.66
N ALA A 430 -4.17 12.90 -11.91
CA ALA A 430 -4.30 12.86 -10.45
C ALA A 430 -3.62 14.08 -9.78
N THR A 431 -2.41 14.43 -10.22
CA THR A 431 -1.68 15.60 -9.71
C THR A 431 -2.34 16.91 -10.14
N ALA A 432 -2.87 17.01 -11.37
CA ALA A 432 -3.66 18.17 -11.80
C ALA A 432 -4.93 18.33 -10.96
N THR A 433 -5.60 17.23 -10.61
CA THR A 433 -6.76 17.23 -9.70
C THR A 433 -6.38 17.76 -8.33
N CYS A 434 -5.29 17.26 -7.76
CA CYS A 434 -4.75 17.72 -6.48
C CYS A 434 -4.50 19.23 -6.49
N TRP A 435 -3.78 19.76 -7.50
CA TRP A 435 -3.50 21.20 -7.57
C TRP A 435 -4.71 22.06 -7.93
N GLY A 436 -5.63 21.56 -8.74
CA GLY A 436 -6.86 22.26 -9.10
C GLY A 436 -7.76 22.48 -7.89
N PHE A 437 -7.95 21.44 -7.07
CA PHE A 437 -8.69 21.60 -5.83
C PHE A 437 -7.93 22.37 -4.77
N ASN A 438 -6.59 22.30 -4.77
CA ASN A 438 -5.79 23.17 -3.91
C ASN A 438 -5.99 24.66 -4.21
N PHE A 439 -6.04 25.02 -5.51
CA PHE A 439 -6.40 26.37 -5.95
C PHE A 439 -7.79 26.77 -5.46
N ILE A 440 -8.79 25.89 -5.63
CA ILE A 440 -10.17 26.16 -5.20
C ILE A 440 -10.21 26.44 -3.70
N LEU A 441 -9.53 25.66 -2.87
CA LEU A 441 -9.50 25.88 -1.41
C LEU A 441 -8.83 27.19 -1.04
N SER A 442 -7.67 27.48 -1.65
CA SER A 442 -6.98 28.74 -1.42
C SER A 442 -7.81 29.94 -1.85
N LEU A 443 -8.58 29.83 -2.93
CA LEU A 443 -9.45 30.92 -3.41
C LEU A 443 -10.68 31.09 -2.51
N THR A 444 -11.31 29.99 -2.11
CA THR A 444 -12.62 29.99 -1.46
C THR A 444 -12.56 30.16 0.05
N TRP A 445 -11.42 29.87 0.70
CA TRP A 445 -11.33 29.93 2.17
C TRP A 445 -11.72 31.28 2.77
N PRO A 446 -11.19 32.44 2.31
CA PRO A 446 -11.60 33.73 2.87
C PRO A 446 -13.11 33.99 2.75
N ALA A 447 -13.70 33.68 1.59
CA ALA A 447 -15.14 33.82 1.36
C ALA A 447 -15.98 32.83 2.19
N LEU A 448 -15.45 31.63 2.46
CA LEU A 448 -16.10 30.63 3.31
C LEU A 448 -16.14 31.10 4.77
N VAL A 449 -15.05 31.67 5.27
CA VAL A 449 -14.98 32.22 6.64
C VAL A 449 -15.93 33.41 6.79
N GLU A 450 -16.01 34.29 5.79
CA GLU A 450 -16.95 35.41 5.79
C GLU A 450 -18.42 34.94 5.83
N ALA A 451 -18.77 33.93 5.03
CA ALA A 451 -20.15 33.46 4.93
C ALA A 451 -20.60 32.53 6.07
N PHE A 452 -19.74 31.61 6.52
CA PHE A 452 -20.08 30.56 7.49
C PHE A 452 -19.49 30.78 8.89
N THR A 453 -18.71 31.85 9.09
CA THR A 453 -17.84 32.07 10.25
C THR A 453 -16.74 30.99 10.39
N PRO A 454 -15.70 31.19 11.22
CA PRO A 454 -14.67 30.17 11.43
C PRO A 454 -15.24 28.82 11.88
N THR A 455 -16.25 28.81 12.75
CA THR A 455 -16.93 27.60 13.22
C THR A 455 -17.55 26.82 12.06
N GLY A 456 -18.37 27.48 11.23
CA GLY A 456 -19.03 26.81 10.11
C GLY A 456 -18.04 26.37 9.03
N ALA A 457 -16.97 27.13 8.81
CA ALA A 457 -15.91 26.78 7.86
C ALA A 457 -15.15 25.50 8.27
N PHE A 458 -14.81 25.32 9.54
CA PHE A 458 -14.20 24.07 10.03
C PHE A 458 -15.18 22.90 10.01
N CYS A 459 -16.44 23.12 10.40
CA CYS A 459 -17.50 22.10 10.32
C CYS A 459 -17.76 21.64 8.87
N TRP A 460 -17.64 22.53 7.89
CA TRP A 460 -17.75 22.19 6.47
C TRP A 460 -16.70 21.15 6.06
N TYR A 461 -15.43 21.38 6.40
CA TYR A 461 -14.36 20.42 6.13
C TYR A 461 -14.49 19.14 6.98
N ALA A 462 -14.99 19.23 8.20
CA ALA A 462 -15.30 18.05 9.02
C ALA A 462 -16.36 17.15 8.34
N ALA A 463 -17.41 17.75 7.77
CA ALA A 463 -18.43 17.01 7.02
C ALA A 463 -17.86 16.35 5.75
N TRP A 464 -16.95 17.02 5.04
CA TRP A 464 -16.24 16.43 3.92
C TRP A 464 -15.38 15.23 4.34
N ASN A 465 -14.72 15.28 5.50
CA ASN A 465 -13.97 14.13 6.02
C ASN A 465 -14.90 12.93 6.33
N LEU A 466 -16.11 13.16 6.86
CA LEU A 466 -17.10 12.09 7.05
C LEU A 466 -17.60 11.52 5.71
N PHE A 467 -17.85 12.37 4.73
CA PHE A 467 -18.17 11.92 3.36
C PHE A 467 -17.01 11.11 2.77
N GLY A 468 -15.78 11.58 2.99
CA GLY A 468 -14.52 10.93 2.66
C GLY A 468 -14.46 9.50 3.17
N TRP A 469 -14.76 9.34 4.46
CA TRP A 469 -14.81 8.06 5.15
C TRP A 469 -15.86 7.11 4.54
N VAL A 470 -17.10 7.58 4.34
CA VAL A 470 -18.18 6.77 3.76
C VAL A 470 -17.82 6.31 2.35
N TYR A 471 -17.32 7.21 1.50
CA TYR A 471 -16.96 6.86 0.13
C TYR A 471 -15.75 5.90 0.10
N CYS A 472 -14.73 6.15 0.93
CA CYS A 472 -13.58 5.25 1.06
C CYS A 472 -14.02 3.82 1.42
N TYR A 473 -15.02 3.70 2.31
CA TYR A 473 -15.55 2.42 2.72
C TYR A 473 -16.25 1.68 1.57
N PHE A 474 -17.09 2.35 0.79
CA PHE A 474 -17.92 1.69 -0.24
C PHE A 474 -17.29 1.59 -1.62
N PHE A 475 -16.35 2.46 -1.97
CA PHE A 475 -15.91 2.64 -3.36
C PHE A 475 -14.41 2.59 -3.57
N LEU A 476 -13.59 2.67 -2.51
CA LEU A 476 -12.14 2.61 -2.66
C LEU A 476 -11.63 1.16 -2.52
N PRO A 477 -11.12 0.54 -3.61
CA PRO A 477 -10.49 -0.77 -3.51
C PRO A 477 -9.11 -0.68 -2.86
N GLU A 478 -8.72 -1.73 -2.15
CA GLU A 478 -7.38 -1.87 -1.55
C GLU A 478 -6.34 -2.22 -2.63
N THR A 479 -5.15 -1.62 -2.53
CA THR A 479 -4.02 -1.86 -3.45
C THR A 479 -2.85 -2.59 -2.79
N LYS A 480 -2.86 -2.75 -1.46
CA LYS A 480 -1.79 -3.37 -0.69
C LYS A 480 -1.45 -4.78 -1.18
N ASN A 481 -0.15 -5.02 -1.40
CA ASN A 481 0.44 -6.33 -1.75
C ASN A 481 -0.11 -6.99 -3.01
N LEU A 482 -0.83 -6.26 -3.85
CA LEU A 482 -1.31 -6.76 -5.13
C LEU A 482 -0.29 -6.46 -6.22
N THR A 483 -0.04 -7.44 -7.06
CA THR A 483 0.66 -7.24 -8.32
C THR A 483 -0.20 -6.39 -9.27
N LEU A 484 0.42 -5.79 -10.29
CA LEU A 484 -0.30 -4.97 -11.28
C LEU A 484 -1.39 -5.78 -12.00
N GLU A 485 -1.16 -7.08 -12.21
CA GLU A 485 -2.09 -8.03 -12.84
C GLU A 485 -3.28 -8.35 -11.90
N GLU A 486 -3.03 -8.50 -10.60
CA GLU A 486 -4.10 -8.68 -9.60
C GLU A 486 -4.92 -7.39 -9.43
N LEU A 487 -4.28 -6.22 -9.50
CA LEU A 487 -4.96 -4.92 -9.50
C LEU A 487 -5.91 -4.80 -10.70
N ASP A 488 -5.55 -5.37 -11.86
CA ASP A 488 -6.46 -5.42 -13.01
C ASP A 488 -7.74 -6.19 -12.71
N THR A 489 -7.63 -7.28 -11.96
CA THR A 489 -8.81 -8.03 -11.49
C THR A 489 -9.65 -7.20 -10.52
N VAL A 490 -9.02 -6.52 -9.55
CA VAL A 490 -9.70 -5.70 -8.54
C VAL A 490 -10.47 -4.53 -9.17
N PHE A 491 -9.82 -3.76 -10.03
CA PHE A 491 -10.47 -2.61 -10.67
C PHE A 491 -11.45 -3.02 -11.79
N ASN A 492 -11.40 -4.26 -12.28
CA ASN A 492 -12.42 -4.79 -13.20
C ASN A 492 -13.76 -5.09 -12.50
N VAL A 493 -13.79 -5.25 -11.18
CA VAL A 493 -15.04 -5.50 -10.42
C VAL A 493 -15.97 -4.27 -10.39
N GLY A 494 -17.26 -4.51 -10.66
CA GLY A 494 -18.38 -3.57 -10.47
C GLY A 494 -18.31 -2.70 -9.21
N ASN A 495 -18.32 -1.36 -9.27
CA ASN A 495 -18.55 -0.52 -8.06
C ASN A 495 -19.82 -0.95 -7.31
N ARG A 496 -20.88 -1.33 -8.04
CA ARG A 496 -22.12 -1.86 -7.46
C ARG A 496 -21.91 -3.18 -6.74
N ALA A 497 -21.09 -4.08 -7.29
CA ALA A 497 -20.76 -5.37 -6.69
C ALA A 497 -19.87 -5.19 -5.45
N HIS A 498 -18.86 -4.33 -5.55
CA HIS A 498 -17.96 -3.97 -4.46
C HIS A 498 -18.71 -3.31 -3.30
N SER A 499 -19.53 -2.30 -3.58
CA SER A 499 -20.38 -1.65 -2.56
C SER A 499 -21.38 -2.62 -1.93
N SER A 500 -22.01 -3.50 -2.72
CA SER A 500 -22.94 -4.50 -2.18
C SER A 500 -22.26 -5.51 -1.26
N TYR A 501 -21.00 -5.88 -1.53
CA TYR A 501 -20.21 -6.75 -0.67
C TYR A 501 -19.93 -6.11 0.69
N TYR A 502 -19.49 -4.84 0.71
CA TYR A 502 -19.22 -4.13 1.96
C TYR A 502 -20.49 -3.72 2.71
N ALA A 503 -21.58 -3.41 2.02
CA ALA A 503 -22.89 -3.19 2.63
C ALA A 503 -23.39 -4.45 3.37
N LYS A 504 -23.16 -5.65 2.81
CA LYS A 504 -23.48 -6.92 3.48
C LYS A 504 -22.58 -7.22 4.68
N LYS A 505 -21.36 -6.67 4.73
CA LYS A 505 -20.44 -6.79 5.87
C LYS A 505 -20.71 -5.78 6.99
N LEU A 506 -21.40 -4.67 6.71
CA LEU A 506 -21.72 -3.62 7.69
C LEU A 506 -22.38 -4.18 8.97
N PRO A 507 -23.40 -5.08 8.88
CA PRO A 507 -24.02 -5.69 10.05
C PRO A 507 -23.03 -6.50 10.87
N CYS A 508 -22.16 -7.30 10.24
CA CYS A 508 -21.19 -8.14 10.98
C CYS A 508 -20.21 -7.32 11.83
N TYR A 509 -19.84 -6.10 11.43
CA TYR A 509 -18.98 -5.23 12.24
C TYR A 509 -19.71 -4.56 13.41
N ILE A 510 -21.00 -4.24 13.22
CA ILE A 510 -21.84 -3.58 14.24
C ILE A 510 -22.35 -4.64 15.25
N PHE A 511 -22.69 -5.84 14.78
CA PHE A 511 -23.14 -6.96 15.60
C PHE A 511 -21.99 -7.66 16.34
N ALA A 512 -20.77 -7.75 15.79
CA ALA A 512 -19.63 -8.31 16.53
C ALA A 512 -19.25 -7.50 17.79
N TYR A 513 -19.54 -6.20 17.82
CA TYR A 513 -19.35 -5.36 19.01
C TYR A 513 -20.50 -5.44 20.03
N THR A 514 -21.69 -5.92 19.61
CA THR A 514 -22.84 -6.12 20.51
C THR A 514 -22.95 -7.58 20.98
N ASP A 515 -22.43 -8.54 20.23
CA ASP A 515 -22.46 -9.96 20.60
C ASP A 515 -21.45 -10.33 21.69
N THR A 516 -20.38 -9.54 21.89
CA THR A 516 -19.52 -9.71 23.06
C THR A 516 -20.22 -9.36 24.38
N ALA A 517 -21.31 -8.60 24.34
CA ALA A 517 -22.16 -8.31 25.49
C ALA A 517 -23.34 -9.29 25.66
N SER A 518 -23.80 -9.96 24.59
CA SER A 518 -24.87 -10.98 24.64
C SER A 518 -24.33 -12.37 25.05
N ILE A 519 -23.11 -12.72 24.62
CA ILE A 519 -22.47 -14.00 24.96
C ILE A 519 -22.18 -14.14 26.46
N ILE A 520 -22.02 -13.03 27.19
CA ILE A 520 -21.85 -13.06 28.67
C ILE A 520 -23.19 -13.28 29.40
N ARG A 521 -24.34 -13.01 28.76
CA ARG A 521 -25.67 -13.26 29.35
C ARG A 521 -26.20 -14.66 29.06
N ASP A 522 -25.99 -15.18 27.84
CA ASP A 522 -26.56 -16.47 27.43
C ASP A 522 -25.77 -17.71 27.94
N ALA A 523 -24.55 -17.53 28.45
CA ALA A 523 -23.79 -18.60 29.09
C ALA A 523 -24.31 -19.00 30.49
N THR A 524 -25.37 -18.36 31.00
CA THR A 524 -25.94 -18.64 32.33
C THR A 524 -27.38 -19.17 32.34
N SER A 525 -28.00 -19.43 31.19
CA SER A 525 -29.34 -20.02 31.18
C SER A 525 -29.51 -21.11 30.13
N THR A 526 -29.82 -22.29 30.67
CA THR A 526 -30.68 -23.35 30.11
C THR A 526 -30.10 -24.19 28.97
N GLY A 527 -29.70 -25.42 29.34
CA GLY A 527 -29.82 -26.55 28.46
C GLY A 527 -31.29 -26.93 28.29
N GLU A 528 -31.71 -27.19 27.06
CA GLU A 528 -32.84 -28.05 26.76
C GLU A 528 -32.74 -28.57 25.32
N SER A 529 -33.08 -29.85 25.18
CA SER A 529 -33.05 -30.66 23.97
C SER A 529 -34.11 -30.26 22.95
N ILE A 530 -33.78 -30.21 21.65
CA ILE A 530 -34.76 -30.06 20.58
C ILE A 530 -34.89 -31.35 19.77
N SER A 531 -36.14 -31.81 19.71
CA SER A 531 -36.69 -32.99 19.06
C SER A 531 -36.60 -33.01 17.54
N SER A 532 -36.47 -34.21 17.00
CA SER A 532 -36.55 -34.56 15.58
C SER A 532 -37.98 -34.54 15.02
N GLY A 533 -38.12 -34.10 13.77
CA GLY A 533 -39.31 -34.25 12.93
C GLY A 533 -38.97 -34.19 11.43
N PRO A 534 -39.68 -34.89 10.54
CA PRO A 534 -39.12 -35.43 9.28
C PRO A 534 -39.58 -34.68 8.02
N HIS A 535 -38.76 -34.65 6.96
CA HIS A 535 -39.12 -35.11 5.60
C HIS A 535 -38.15 -34.73 4.45
N LYS A 536 -37.85 -35.75 3.64
CA LYS A 536 -37.82 -35.84 2.15
C LYS A 536 -36.65 -35.23 1.35
N ASP A 537 -35.71 -36.11 1.03
CA ASP A 537 -35.24 -36.49 -0.32
C ASP A 537 -35.54 -35.56 -1.51
N SER A 538 -34.55 -34.73 -1.86
CA SER A 538 -34.10 -34.50 -3.25
C SER A 538 -32.76 -33.74 -3.22
N ILE A 539 -31.64 -34.45 -3.07
CA ILE A 539 -30.31 -33.83 -3.06
C ILE A 539 -29.80 -33.74 -4.51
N THR A 540 -29.96 -32.58 -5.14
CA THR A 540 -29.11 -32.18 -6.26
C THR A 540 -27.67 -31.98 -5.75
N PRO A 541 -26.63 -32.48 -6.44
CA PRO A 541 -25.25 -32.32 -5.98
C PRO A 541 -24.90 -30.82 -5.85
N PRO A 542 -24.11 -30.42 -4.83
CA PRO A 542 -23.72 -29.03 -4.63
C PRO A 542 -23.04 -28.48 -5.89
N SER A 543 -23.51 -27.33 -6.39
CA SER A 543 -22.82 -26.62 -7.47
C SER A 543 -21.41 -26.24 -7.02
N PRO A 544 -20.36 -26.46 -7.84
CA PRO A 544 -19.00 -26.11 -7.45
C PRO A 544 -18.90 -24.62 -7.10
N PRO A 545 -18.19 -24.26 -6.02
CA PRO A 545 -17.98 -22.86 -5.67
C PRO A 545 -17.17 -22.14 -6.75
N GLU A 546 -17.35 -20.83 -6.88
CA GLU A 546 -16.75 -20.02 -7.96
C GLU A 546 -15.22 -20.20 -8.05
N PHE A 547 -14.53 -20.34 -6.91
CA PHE A 547 -13.08 -20.55 -6.86
C PHE A 547 -12.63 -21.84 -7.56
N TYR A 548 -13.41 -22.93 -7.50
CA TYR A 548 -13.12 -24.18 -8.20
C TYR A 548 -13.05 -23.92 -9.71
N SER A 549 -14.06 -23.23 -10.24
CA SER A 549 -14.14 -22.93 -11.67
C SER A 549 -13.00 -22.01 -12.13
N ILE A 550 -12.62 -21.04 -11.29
CA ILE A 550 -11.51 -20.13 -11.56
C ILE A 550 -10.19 -20.89 -11.60
N GLU A 551 -9.90 -21.72 -10.60
CA GLU A 551 -8.65 -22.47 -10.51
C GLU A 551 -8.50 -23.44 -11.69
N VAL A 552 -9.56 -24.17 -12.04
CA VAL A 552 -9.56 -25.07 -13.21
C VAL A 552 -9.36 -24.30 -14.51
N GLN A 553 -10.07 -23.18 -14.71
CA GLN A 553 -9.92 -22.37 -15.93
C GLN A 553 -8.52 -21.76 -16.06
N GLN A 554 -7.95 -21.24 -14.96
CA GLN A 554 -6.59 -20.70 -14.96
C GLN A 554 -5.56 -21.79 -15.25
N GLY A 555 -5.68 -22.93 -14.59
CA GLY A 555 -4.80 -24.08 -14.80
C GLY A 555 -4.83 -24.59 -16.24
N LYS A 556 -6.03 -24.71 -16.84
CA LYS A 556 -6.19 -25.10 -18.24
C LYS A 556 -5.55 -24.10 -19.21
N LYS A 557 -5.73 -22.79 -19.00
CA LYS A 557 -5.08 -21.77 -19.82
C LYS A 557 -3.56 -21.82 -19.74
N ILE A 558 -3.00 -22.11 -18.56
CA ILE A 558 -1.55 -22.31 -18.39
C ILE A 558 -1.09 -23.55 -19.15
N ALA A 559 -1.83 -24.65 -19.07
CA ALA A 559 -1.55 -25.85 -19.87
C ALA A 559 -1.60 -25.54 -21.38
N ASP A 560 -2.60 -24.78 -21.82
CA ASP A 560 -2.75 -24.41 -23.22
C ASP A 560 -1.58 -23.55 -23.71
N ALA A 561 -1.20 -22.53 -22.95
CA ALA A 561 -0.03 -21.71 -23.24
C ALA A 561 1.27 -22.53 -23.23
N ALA A 562 1.42 -23.47 -22.30
CA ALA A 562 2.60 -24.34 -22.23
C ALA A 562 2.72 -25.27 -23.44
N ALA A 563 1.59 -25.78 -23.94
CA ALA A 563 1.54 -26.63 -25.13
C ALA A 563 1.99 -25.89 -26.39
N GLU A 564 1.74 -24.58 -26.48
CA GLU A 564 2.12 -23.74 -27.62
C GLU A 564 3.61 -23.40 -27.66
N VAL A 565 4.37 -23.62 -26.59
CA VAL A 565 5.80 -23.28 -26.51
C VAL A 565 6.66 -24.42 -27.06
N PRO A 566 7.25 -24.30 -28.27
CA PRO A 566 7.97 -25.40 -28.90
C PRO A 566 9.28 -25.73 -28.17
N GLN A 567 9.88 -24.73 -27.51
CA GLN A 567 11.14 -24.84 -26.77
C GLN A 567 10.97 -25.42 -25.35
N LEU A 568 9.74 -25.73 -24.92
CA LEU A 568 9.49 -26.29 -23.60
C LEU A 568 9.97 -27.74 -23.54
N GLU A 569 11.00 -28.01 -22.73
CA GLU A 569 11.61 -29.34 -22.56
C GLU A 569 10.94 -30.16 -21.43
N ARG A 570 10.69 -29.53 -20.28
CA ARG A 570 10.06 -30.16 -19.11
C ARG A 570 9.11 -29.17 -18.43
N LEU A 571 7.96 -29.67 -17.99
CA LEU A 571 7.01 -28.94 -17.17
C LEU A 571 6.79 -29.69 -15.86
N VAL A 572 7.03 -29.04 -14.72
CA VAL A 572 6.71 -29.61 -13.40
C VAL A 572 5.48 -28.91 -12.87
N TRP A 573 4.43 -29.68 -12.59
CA TRP A 573 3.15 -29.16 -12.13
C TRP A 573 2.83 -29.65 -10.70
N SER A 574 2.23 -28.80 -9.88
CA SER A 574 1.76 -29.23 -8.55
C SER A 574 0.33 -29.74 -8.62
N PHE A 575 0.06 -30.90 -8.05
CA PHE A 575 -1.27 -31.52 -8.04
C PHE A 575 -1.66 -32.01 -6.65
N LEU A 576 -2.94 -32.37 -6.51
CA LEU A 576 -3.52 -33.05 -5.36
C LEU A 576 -4.35 -34.24 -5.86
N PRO A 577 -4.60 -35.27 -5.02
CA PRO A 577 -5.43 -36.41 -5.39
C PRO A 577 -6.85 -36.01 -5.78
N ASN A 578 -7.45 -36.75 -6.72
CA ASN A 578 -8.85 -36.58 -7.08
C ASN A 578 -9.76 -37.25 -6.02
N VAL A 579 -10.24 -36.47 -5.05
CA VAL A 579 -10.97 -36.98 -3.89
C VAL A 579 -12.30 -37.60 -4.31
N LYS A 580 -13.01 -36.97 -5.24
CA LYS A 580 -14.28 -37.53 -5.77
C LYS A 580 -14.08 -38.87 -6.45
N ARG A 581 -13.03 -39.01 -7.26
CA ARG A 581 -12.70 -40.26 -7.96
C ARG A 581 -12.36 -41.38 -6.97
N TRP A 582 -11.47 -41.12 -6.01
CA TRP A 582 -10.97 -42.14 -5.08
C TRP A 582 -12.00 -42.52 -4.01
N SER A 583 -12.81 -41.56 -3.56
CA SER A 583 -13.86 -41.82 -2.56
C SER A 583 -15.18 -42.34 -3.15
N GLY A 584 -15.29 -42.51 -4.46
CA GLY A 584 -16.54 -42.89 -5.12
C GLY A 584 -17.66 -41.86 -4.93
N GLY A 585 -17.31 -40.58 -4.74
CA GLY A 585 -18.24 -39.49 -4.44
C GLY A 585 -18.69 -39.39 -2.98
N LYS A 586 -18.11 -40.20 -2.06
CA LYS A 586 -18.40 -40.12 -0.61
C LYS A 586 -18.02 -38.77 0.00
N TYR A 587 -16.93 -38.17 -0.48
CA TYR A 587 -16.48 -36.84 -0.08
C TYR A 587 -16.55 -35.90 -1.29
N ASP A 588 -17.59 -35.09 -1.35
CA ASP A 588 -17.95 -34.30 -2.54
C ASP A 588 -17.66 -32.79 -2.41
N GLN A 589 -17.26 -32.33 -1.22
CA GLN A 589 -16.97 -30.92 -0.94
C GLN A 589 -15.47 -30.57 -0.91
N VAL A 590 -14.58 -31.52 -1.19
CA VAL A 590 -13.11 -31.29 -1.20
C VAL A 590 -12.64 -30.66 -2.51
N PHE A 591 -13.26 -29.52 -2.86
CA PHE A 591 -13.10 -28.87 -4.16
C PHE A 591 -11.65 -28.43 -4.47
N HIS A 592 -10.86 -28.07 -3.47
CA HIS A 592 -9.48 -27.62 -3.68
C HIS A 592 -8.54 -28.77 -4.11
N PHE A 593 -8.81 -30.02 -3.69
CA PHE A 593 -8.10 -31.20 -4.18
C PHE A 593 -8.56 -31.52 -5.60
N ASP A 594 -9.87 -31.60 -5.80
CA ASP A 594 -10.48 -31.93 -7.09
C ASP A 594 -10.11 -30.93 -8.20
N ALA A 595 -9.98 -29.64 -7.88
CA ALA A 595 -9.60 -28.61 -8.86
C ALA A 595 -8.18 -28.82 -9.37
N LYS A 596 -7.23 -29.07 -8.46
CA LYS A 596 -5.82 -29.34 -8.83
C LYS A 596 -5.67 -30.65 -9.58
N ALA A 597 -6.42 -31.68 -9.17
CA ALA A 597 -6.47 -32.95 -9.88
C ALA A 597 -6.97 -32.76 -11.32
N ALA A 598 -8.08 -32.05 -11.51
CA ALA A 598 -8.67 -31.83 -12.84
C ALA A 598 -7.74 -31.09 -13.81
N VAL A 599 -6.87 -30.20 -13.31
CA VAL A 599 -5.86 -29.52 -14.13
C VAL A 599 -4.70 -30.46 -14.47
N ALA A 600 -4.25 -31.27 -13.52
CA ALA A 600 -3.19 -32.25 -13.76
C ALA A 600 -3.64 -33.31 -14.77
N ASP A 601 -4.86 -33.84 -14.62
CA ASP A 601 -5.47 -34.77 -15.57
C ASP A 601 -5.53 -34.15 -16.96
N TYR A 602 -5.98 -32.89 -17.08
CA TYR A 602 -6.00 -32.17 -18.36
C TYR A 602 -4.62 -32.00 -19.00
N MET A 603 -3.57 -31.77 -18.20
CA MET A 603 -2.20 -31.68 -18.71
C MET A 603 -1.64 -33.02 -19.18
N LEU A 604 -1.99 -34.10 -18.47
CA LEU A 604 -1.53 -35.46 -18.78
C LEU A 604 -2.27 -36.07 -19.98
N GLU A 605 -3.53 -35.69 -20.22
CA GLU A 605 -4.32 -36.10 -21.38
C GLU A 605 -3.93 -35.37 -22.67
N LYS A 606 -3.23 -34.24 -22.56
CA LYS A 606 -2.86 -33.40 -23.70
C LYS A 606 -1.59 -33.91 -24.37
N ALA A 607 -1.71 -34.37 -25.62
CA ALA A 607 -0.63 -35.03 -26.36
C ALA A 607 0.67 -34.21 -26.48
N GLU A 608 0.57 -32.87 -26.59
CA GLU A 608 1.73 -31.98 -26.68
C GLU A 608 2.51 -31.87 -25.36
N LEU A 609 1.85 -32.16 -24.24
CA LEU A 609 2.38 -32.01 -22.88
C LEU A 609 2.66 -33.34 -22.18
N GLU A 610 1.98 -34.42 -22.56
CA GLU A 610 2.12 -35.75 -21.93
C GLU A 610 3.59 -36.20 -21.85
N SER A 611 4.37 -35.97 -22.91
CA SER A 611 5.79 -36.31 -22.99
C SER A 611 6.73 -35.35 -22.24
N LYS A 612 6.20 -34.28 -21.64
CA LYS A 612 6.97 -33.18 -21.03
C LYS A 612 6.62 -32.94 -19.56
N VAL A 613 5.41 -33.30 -19.15
CA VAL A 613 4.88 -33.00 -17.82
C VAL A 613 5.30 -34.04 -16.80
N SER A 614 5.60 -33.60 -15.59
CA SER A 614 5.70 -34.43 -14.39
C SER A 614 5.01 -33.69 -13.24
N CYS A 615 4.43 -34.44 -12.30
CA CYS A 615 3.60 -33.85 -11.26
C CYS A 615 4.24 -34.02 -9.88
N VAL A 616 4.09 -33.02 -9.02
CA VAL A 616 4.53 -33.05 -7.62
C VAL A 616 3.34 -32.87 -6.68
N LEU A 617 3.13 -33.88 -5.84
CA LEU A 617 2.22 -33.82 -4.71
C LEU A 617 3.04 -33.44 -3.49
N MET A 618 2.93 -32.21 -3.00
CA MET A 618 3.68 -31.82 -1.81
C MET A 618 2.94 -32.27 -0.55
N GLY A 619 3.69 -32.71 0.46
CA GLY A 619 3.16 -32.98 1.80
C GLY A 619 2.65 -31.71 2.50
N THR A 620 2.24 -31.87 3.75
CA THR A 620 1.74 -30.81 4.64
C THR A 620 2.84 -29.81 4.97
N PHE A 621 2.59 -28.53 4.68
CA PHE A 621 3.60 -27.47 4.86
C PHE A 621 3.74 -27.11 6.33
N LEU A 622 4.96 -27.25 6.88
CA LEU A 622 5.26 -26.81 8.24
C LEU A 622 5.02 -25.30 8.45
N THR A 623 5.18 -24.50 7.39
CA THR A 623 4.92 -23.05 7.42
C THR A 623 3.45 -22.69 7.63
N ASN A 624 2.50 -23.58 7.31
CA ASN A 624 1.08 -23.36 7.57
C ASN A 624 0.75 -23.37 9.06
N VAL A 625 1.55 -24.08 9.85
CA VAL A 625 1.41 -24.12 11.31
C VAL A 625 1.89 -22.80 11.91
N VAL A 626 3.10 -22.35 11.53
CA VAL A 626 3.71 -21.09 12.01
C VAL A 626 2.85 -19.87 11.68
N LYS A 627 2.19 -19.88 10.52
CA LYS A 627 1.31 -18.78 10.08
C LYS A 627 -0.06 -18.77 10.78
N GLY A 628 -0.37 -19.76 11.61
CA GLY A 628 -1.66 -19.85 12.31
C GLY A 628 -2.84 -19.99 11.34
N THR A 629 -2.68 -20.77 10.27
CA THR A 629 -3.78 -21.01 9.33
C THR A 629 -4.96 -21.69 10.02
N GLU A 630 -6.19 -21.44 9.57
CA GLU A 630 -7.41 -22.03 10.16
C GLU A 630 -7.43 -23.58 10.20
N ILE A 631 -6.52 -24.22 9.47
CA ILE A 631 -6.33 -25.68 9.42
C ILE A 631 -5.62 -26.20 10.68
N PHE A 632 -4.73 -25.41 11.27
CA PHE A 632 -3.91 -25.81 12.42
C PHE A 632 -4.24 -24.95 13.64
N ARG A 633 -5.52 -24.98 14.04
CA ARG A 633 -6.01 -24.18 15.18
C ARG A 633 -5.28 -24.57 16.46
N CYS A 634 -4.73 -23.56 17.12
CA CYS A 634 -4.11 -23.65 18.43
C CYS A 634 -4.84 -22.70 19.38
N ARG A 635 -5.30 -23.20 20.52
CA ARG A 635 -5.85 -22.39 21.62
C ARG A 635 -5.04 -22.59 22.88
N PHE A 636 -4.80 -21.53 23.64
CA PHE A 636 -4.12 -21.63 24.93
C PHE A 636 -5.15 -21.71 26.04
N VAL A 637 -5.04 -22.74 26.88
CA VAL A 637 -5.81 -22.88 28.11
C VAL A 637 -4.86 -22.71 29.28
N THR A 638 -5.23 -21.85 30.23
CA THR A 638 -4.51 -21.69 31.48
C THR A 638 -4.97 -22.80 32.43
N ASP A 639 -4.06 -23.69 32.79
CA ASP A 639 -4.33 -24.72 33.80
C ASP A 639 -4.46 -24.08 35.19
N ASN A 640 -5.04 -24.81 36.15
CA ASN A 640 -5.26 -24.34 37.53
C ASN A 640 -3.97 -23.88 38.23
N ASP A 641 -2.80 -24.36 37.79
CA ASP A 641 -1.48 -24.00 38.32
C ASP A 641 -0.90 -22.71 37.69
N GLY A 642 -1.66 -22.00 36.84
CA GLY A 642 -1.26 -20.77 36.16
C GLY A 642 -0.40 -20.97 34.90
N SER A 643 -0.04 -22.21 34.57
CA SER A 643 0.69 -22.54 33.34
C SER A 643 -0.23 -22.56 32.11
N LYS A 644 0.28 -22.12 30.95
CA LYS A 644 -0.44 -22.23 29.69
C LYS A 644 -0.17 -23.58 29.01
N THR A 645 -1.23 -24.25 28.58
CA THR A 645 -1.20 -25.44 27.73
C THR A 645 -1.78 -25.11 26.36
N ALA A 646 -1.03 -25.37 25.30
CA ALA A 646 -1.46 -25.24 23.91
C ALA A 646 -2.31 -26.46 23.51
N ILE A 647 -3.54 -26.25 23.07
CA ILE A 647 -4.44 -27.30 22.56
C ILE A 647 -4.52 -27.17 21.04
N TRP A 648 -4.04 -28.20 20.34
CA TRP A 648 -4.03 -28.29 18.89
C TRP A 648 -5.21 -29.12 18.38
N THR A 649 -5.92 -28.60 17.37
CA THR A 649 -7.13 -29.22 16.79
C THR A 649 -7.06 -29.29 15.26
N PRO A 650 -6.07 -29.99 14.66
CA PRO A 650 -6.01 -30.14 13.21
C PRO A 650 -7.08 -31.13 12.71
N PRO A 651 -7.45 -31.07 11.42
CA PRO A 651 -8.44 -31.96 10.82
C PRO A 651 -7.83 -33.32 10.43
N PHE A 652 -6.98 -33.90 11.28
CA PHE A 652 -6.36 -35.22 11.05
C PHE A 652 -6.38 -36.03 12.35
N PRO A 653 -6.51 -37.37 12.32
CA PRO A 653 -6.41 -38.21 13.51
C PRO A 653 -5.04 -38.11 14.18
N ALA A 654 -4.99 -38.28 15.51
CA ALA A 654 -3.77 -38.12 16.30
C ALA A 654 -2.61 -39.00 15.80
N THR A 655 -2.91 -40.27 15.55
CA THR A 655 -1.92 -41.34 15.36
C THR A 655 -1.61 -41.64 13.90
N LEU A 656 -2.25 -40.96 12.96
CA LEU A 656 -2.06 -41.21 11.53
C LEU A 656 -0.81 -40.45 11.04
N PRO A 657 0.25 -41.12 10.57
CA PRO A 657 1.41 -40.44 10.02
C PRO A 657 1.02 -39.70 8.74
N ILE A 658 1.23 -38.38 8.72
CA ILE A 658 1.03 -37.55 7.53
C ILE A 658 2.38 -37.11 6.96
N PRO A 659 2.48 -36.85 5.65
CA PRO A 659 3.72 -36.42 5.05
C PRO A 659 3.93 -34.95 5.38
N TRP A 660 5.03 -34.60 6.05
CA TRP A 660 5.40 -33.21 6.32
C TRP A 660 6.51 -32.74 5.38
N VAL A 661 6.54 -31.44 5.09
CA VAL A 661 7.57 -30.88 4.21
C VAL A 661 8.13 -29.53 4.68
N ASP A 662 9.46 -29.43 4.71
CA ASP A 662 10.19 -28.14 4.76
C ASP A 662 10.28 -27.57 3.34
N VAL A 663 9.24 -26.83 2.95
CA VAL A 663 9.09 -26.26 1.61
C VAL A 663 10.29 -25.41 1.21
N GLU A 664 10.94 -24.72 2.15
CA GLU A 664 12.05 -23.82 1.83
C GLU A 664 13.33 -24.57 1.44
N LYS A 665 13.59 -25.72 2.06
CA LYS A 665 14.81 -26.50 1.81
C LYS A 665 14.61 -27.60 0.79
N ASP A 666 13.47 -28.28 0.80
CA ASP A 666 13.34 -29.58 0.15
C ASP A 666 12.62 -29.51 -1.21
N THR A 667 11.78 -28.50 -1.47
CA THR A 667 11.06 -28.34 -2.75
C THR A 667 12.00 -28.37 -3.95
N GLY A 668 13.14 -27.68 -3.86
CA GLY A 668 14.13 -27.67 -4.94
C GLY A 668 14.76 -29.04 -5.20
N ALA A 669 14.86 -29.90 -4.19
CA ALA A 669 15.35 -31.27 -4.34
C ALA A 669 14.31 -32.15 -5.06
N PHE A 670 13.02 -32.02 -4.70
CA PHE A 670 11.93 -32.75 -5.35
C PHE A 670 11.74 -32.32 -6.82
N VAL A 671 11.74 -31.02 -7.10
CA VAL A 671 11.64 -30.51 -8.48
C VAL A 671 12.83 -30.96 -9.33
N LYS A 672 14.05 -30.92 -8.76
CA LYS A 672 15.23 -31.45 -9.45
C LYS A 672 15.09 -32.94 -9.74
N ALA A 673 14.57 -33.71 -8.79
CA ALA A 673 14.37 -35.14 -8.96
C ALA A 673 13.37 -35.43 -10.08
N LEU A 674 12.25 -34.72 -10.12
CA LEU A 674 11.26 -34.84 -11.19
C LEU A 674 11.78 -34.48 -12.57
N ILE A 675 12.60 -33.43 -12.69
CA ILE A 675 13.21 -33.07 -13.99
C ILE A 675 14.09 -34.19 -14.53
N GLN A 676 14.79 -34.91 -13.63
CA GLN A 676 15.68 -36.02 -13.97
C GLN A 676 14.96 -37.37 -14.11
N ALA A 677 13.77 -37.50 -13.51
CA ALA A 677 12.90 -38.65 -13.68
C ALA A 677 12.25 -38.63 -15.08
N PRO A 678 11.77 -39.78 -15.56
CA PRO A 678 10.98 -39.84 -16.79
C PRO A 678 9.80 -38.84 -16.77
N PRO A 679 9.37 -38.33 -17.93
CA PRO A 679 8.08 -37.66 -18.03
C PRO A 679 6.96 -38.55 -17.50
N ARG A 680 5.87 -37.92 -17.05
CA ARG A 680 4.72 -38.55 -16.41
C ARG A 680 4.94 -39.07 -14.98
N THR A 681 6.15 -38.98 -14.43
CA THR A 681 6.37 -39.30 -13.02
C THR A 681 5.58 -38.35 -12.10
N GLN A 682 4.83 -38.94 -11.16
CA GLN A 682 4.13 -38.23 -10.09
C GLN A 682 4.85 -38.49 -8.75
N LEU A 683 5.46 -37.48 -8.16
CA LEU A 683 6.27 -37.63 -6.94
C LEU A 683 5.57 -37.04 -5.71
N LEU A 684 5.52 -37.80 -4.63
CA LEU A 684 5.18 -37.28 -3.29
C LEU A 684 6.39 -36.58 -2.67
N GLY A 685 6.36 -35.25 -2.58
CA GLY A 685 7.34 -34.43 -1.89
C GLY A 685 7.16 -34.47 -0.38
N VAL A 686 7.84 -35.42 0.28
CA VAL A 686 7.82 -35.60 1.75
C VAL A 686 9.23 -35.50 2.33
N SER A 687 9.40 -34.66 3.36
CA SER A 687 10.62 -34.56 4.14
C SER A 687 10.71 -35.70 5.16
N GLU A 688 9.64 -35.90 5.92
CA GLU A 688 9.54 -36.91 6.98
C GLU A 688 8.05 -37.22 7.23
N TRP A 689 7.74 -38.48 7.50
CA TRP A 689 6.41 -38.91 7.93
C TRP A 689 6.33 -38.82 9.44
N MET A 690 5.33 -38.13 9.96
CA MET A 690 5.18 -37.91 11.39
C MET A 690 3.70 -37.74 11.73
N ALA A 691 3.25 -38.43 12.77
CA ALA A 691 1.90 -38.26 13.30
C ALA A 691 1.79 -36.90 14.03
N PHE A 692 0.58 -36.37 14.17
CA PHE A 692 0.43 -35.03 14.73
C PHE A 692 0.72 -34.99 16.24
N ASP A 693 0.45 -36.08 16.95
CA ASP A 693 0.81 -36.24 18.36
C ASP A 693 2.33 -36.20 18.59
N GLU A 694 3.11 -36.88 17.74
CA GLU A 694 4.58 -36.85 17.71
C GLU A 694 5.09 -35.44 17.40
N TRP A 695 4.45 -34.76 16.43
CA TRP A 695 4.76 -33.38 16.09
C TRP A 695 4.51 -32.44 17.26
N ALA A 696 3.36 -32.56 17.94
CA ALA A 696 3.01 -31.73 19.08
C ALA A 696 3.98 -31.95 20.26
N ALA A 697 4.35 -33.21 20.53
CA ALA A 697 5.36 -33.54 21.53
C ALA A 697 6.73 -32.92 21.19
N LEU A 698 7.14 -32.97 19.92
CA LEU A 698 8.38 -32.33 19.47
C LEU A 698 8.32 -30.81 19.61
N TRP A 699 7.19 -30.19 19.28
CA TRP A 699 6.98 -28.75 19.45
C TRP A 699 7.04 -28.33 20.93
N SER A 700 6.42 -29.11 21.83
CA SER A 700 6.48 -28.89 23.27
C SER A 700 7.91 -28.95 23.81
N ASN A 701 8.68 -29.94 23.34
CA ASN A 701 10.09 -30.07 23.71
C ASN A 701 10.97 -28.91 23.23
N VAL A 702 10.64 -28.30 22.08
CA VAL A 702 11.41 -27.18 21.50
C VAL A 702 11.03 -25.84 22.12
N THR A 703 9.74 -25.60 22.37
CA THR A 703 9.23 -24.31 22.87
C THR A 703 9.18 -24.22 24.39
N GLY A 704 9.22 -25.36 25.09
CA GLY A 704 9.05 -25.44 26.55
C GLY A 704 7.59 -25.27 27.01
N VAL A 705 6.64 -25.13 26.10
CA VAL A 705 5.20 -24.98 26.41
C VAL A 705 4.52 -26.33 26.34
N ARG A 706 3.69 -26.67 27.34
CA ARG A 706 2.90 -27.90 27.33
C ARG A 706 1.94 -27.89 26.13
N SER A 707 1.89 -28.99 25.38
CA SER A 707 0.94 -29.14 24.27
C SER A 707 0.05 -30.37 24.46
N LYS A 708 -1.22 -30.25 24.09
CA LYS A 708 -2.17 -31.36 23.97
C LYS A 708 -2.78 -31.35 22.56
N PHE A 709 -3.09 -32.53 22.08
CA PHE A 709 -3.83 -32.73 20.85
C PHE A 709 -5.28 -33.10 21.17
N GLU A 710 -6.24 -32.52 20.47
CA GLU A 710 -7.66 -32.82 20.58
C GLU A 710 -8.18 -33.28 19.20
N ASP A 711 -8.58 -34.55 19.14
CA ASP A 711 -9.02 -35.19 17.90
C ASP A 711 -10.42 -34.69 17.51
N THR A 712 -10.49 -33.89 16.45
CA THR A 712 -11.77 -33.38 15.94
C THR A 712 -12.44 -34.35 14.98
N VAL A 713 -11.67 -35.17 14.27
CA VAL A 713 -12.17 -36.07 13.22
C VAL A 713 -12.91 -37.26 13.84
N SER A 714 -12.44 -37.77 14.98
CA SER A 714 -13.15 -38.85 15.70
C SER A 714 -14.33 -38.38 16.57
N GLN A 715 -14.44 -37.07 16.84
CA GLN A 715 -15.45 -36.50 17.73
C GLN A 715 -16.66 -35.90 17.01
N GLU A 716 -16.48 -35.32 15.82
CA GLU A 716 -17.58 -34.72 15.04
C GLU A 716 -18.09 -35.71 13.98
N PRO A 717 -19.41 -35.99 13.88
CA PRO A 717 -19.95 -36.86 12.83
C PRO A 717 -19.71 -36.26 11.44
N LEU A 718 -19.57 -37.12 10.42
CA LEU A 718 -19.41 -36.69 9.03
C LEU A 718 -20.54 -35.72 8.64
N PRO A 719 -20.23 -34.46 8.24
CA PRO A 719 -21.27 -33.49 7.91
C PRO A 719 -22.04 -33.93 6.65
N PRO A 720 -23.38 -33.83 6.64
CA PRO A 720 -24.17 -34.14 5.45
C PRO A 720 -23.90 -33.12 4.33
N SER A 721 -23.89 -33.58 3.07
CA SER A 721 -23.78 -32.69 1.91
C SER A 721 -25.08 -31.91 1.71
N ASN A 722 -25.22 -30.80 2.43
CA ASN A 722 -26.44 -29.97 2.43
C ASN A 722 -26.55 -29.03 1.21
N GLY A 723 -25.84 -29.30 0.11
CA GLY A 723 -25.89 -28.51 -1.12
C GLY A 723 -25.18 -27.14 -1.06
N THR A 724 -24.86 -26.62 0.14
CA THR A 724 -24.12 -25.36 0.35
C THR A 724 -22.68 -25.63 0.76
N PHE A 725 -21.72 -25.00 0.07
CA PHE A 725 -20.29 -25.09 0.41
C PHE A 725 -19.99 -24.43 1.76
N ASP A 726 -19.27 -25.16 2.61
CA ASP A 726 -18.78 -24.69 3.90
C ASP A 726 -17.32 -25.12 4.11
N PHE A 727 -16.49 -24.17 4.58
CA PHE A 727 -15.06 -24.42 4.81
C PHE A 727 -14.83 -25.44 5.93
N LYS A 728 -15.65 -25.44 6.99
CA LYS A 728 -15.52 -26.42 8.09
C LYS A 728 -15.78 -27.83 7.56
N THR A 729 -16.85 -27.99 6.80
CA THR A 729 -17.21 -29.26 6.15
C THR A 729 -16.13 -29.76 5.19
N MET A 730 -15.55 -28.87 4.37
CA MET A 730 -14.45 -29.22 3.47
C MET A 730 -13.23 -29.77 4.23
N PHE A 731 -12.80 -29.13 5.33
CA PHE A 731 -11.65 -29.60 6.10
C PHE A 731 -11.92 -30.91 6.83
N LEU A 732 -13.12 -31.09 7.40
CA LEU A 732 -13.52 -32.35 8.02
C LEU A 732 -13.54 -33.49 7.00
N GLN A 733 -14.17 -33.28 5.83
CA GLN A 733 -14.17 -34.29 4.76
C GLN A 733 -12.76 -34.59 4.25
N THR A 734 -11.85 -33.61 4.23
CA THR A 734 -10.43 -33.83 3.91
C THR A 734 -9.79 -34.76 4.94
N GLY A 735 -10.02 -34.53 6.24
CA GLY A 735 -9.54 -35.38 7.32
C GLY A 735 -10.06 -36.81 7.23
N TYR A 736 -11.36 -36.98 7.01
CA TYR A 736 -11.99 -38.28 6.79
C TYR A 736 -11.44 -39.00 5.56
N PHE A 737 -11.27 -38.30 4.44
CA PHE A 737 -10.66 -38.86 3.23
C PHE A 737 -9.24 -39.35 3.48
N VAL A 738 -8.38 -38.53 4.10
CA VAL A 738 -6.99 -38.91 4.40
C VAL A 738 -6.92 -40.08 5.38
N THR A 739 -7.89 -40.18 6.30
CA THR A 739 -7.98 -41.30 7.26
C THR A 739 -8.33 -42.61 6.57
N GLU A 740 -9.25 -42.58 5.61
CA GLU A 740 -9.76 -43.78 4.94
C GLU A 740 -8.91 -44.22 3.74
N PHE A 741 -8.40 -43.25 2.96
CA PHE A 741 -7.71 -43.48 1.69
C PHE A 741 -6.22 -43.10 1.71
N GLY A 742 -5.73 -42.54 2.83
CA GLY A 742 -4.37 -42.01 2.92
C GLY A 742 -4.19 -40.64 2.23
N TYR A 743 -3.04 -40.00 2.46
CA TYR A 743 -2.77 -38.65 1.93
C TYR A 743 -2.73 -38.58 0.40
N THR A 744 -2.32 -39.67 -0.27
CA THR A 744 -2.30 -39.79 -1.74
C THR A 744 -3.64 -40.25 -2.32
N GLY A 745 -4.63 -40.58 -1.49
CA GLY A 745 -5.88 -41.21 -1.94
C GLY A 745 -5.73 -42.66 -2.40
N GLY A 746 -4.58 -43.30 -2.14
CA GLY A 746 -4.28 -44.66 -2.60
C GLY A 746 -3.86 -44.75 -4.07
N ASP A 747 -3.50 -43.62 -4.68
CA ASP A 747 -3.07 -43.56 -6.07
C ASP A 747 -1.74 -44.32 -6.30
N PRO A 748 -1.73 -45.42 -7.09
CA PRO A 748 -0.54 -46.22 -7.32
C PRO A 748 0.48 -45.54 -8.25
N ASP A 749 0.08 -44.49 -8.98
CA ASP A 749 0.97 -43.77 -9.88
C ASP A 749 1.87 -42.76 -9.14
N VAL A 750 1.57 -42.50 -7.85
CA VAL A 750 2.33 -41.58 -7.00
C VAL A 750 3.45 -42.33 -6.29
N VAL A 751 4.68 -42.03 -6.71
CA VAL A 751 5.89 -42.63 -6.13
C VAL A 751 6.43 -41.79 -4.98
N GLY A 752 6.96 -42.46 -3.95
CA GLY A 752 7.70 -41.81 -2.88
C GLY A 752 9.11 -41.34 -3.31
N PRO A 753 9.75 -40.42 -2.56
CA PRO A 753 11.14 -40.04 -2.82
C PRO A 753 12.09 -41.24 -2.82
N GLU A 754 11.80 -42.22 -1.97
CA GLU A 754 12.60 -43.44 -1.76
C GLU A 754 12.58 -44.36 -2.97
N GLU A 755 11.54 -44.30 -3.80
CA GLU A 755 11.43 -45.10 -5.02
C GLU A 755 12.25 -44.51 -6.18
N LEU A 756 12.57 -43.21 -6.12
CA LEU A 756 13.49 -42.54 -7.06
C LEU A 756 14.96 -42.63 -6.63
N GLU A 757 15.26 -42.98 -5.38
CA GLU A 757 16.65 -43.12 -4.92
C GLU A 757 17.42 -44.31 -5.56
N PRO A 758 16.80 -45.48 -5.82
CA PRO A 758 17.41 -46.62 -6.52
C PRO A 758 17.93 -46.31 -7.92
N SER A 759 17.43 -45.27 -8.60
CA SER A 759 17.96 -44.81 -9.89
C SER A 759 19.26 -44.00 -9.77
N GLY A 760 19.96 -44.09 -8.62
CA GLY A 760 21.19 -43.37 -8.31
C GLY A 760 20.98 -41.92 -7.85
N MET A 761 19.72 -41.53 -7.59
CA MET A 761 19.34 -40.15 -7.33
C MET A 761 19.03 -39.92 -5.84
N LYS A 762 20.04 -39.59 -5.04
CA LYS A 762 19.81 -39.32 -3.61
C LYS A 762 19.04 -38.00 -3.40
N ILE A 763 17.81 -38.07 -2.91
CA ILE A 763 16.98 -36.89 -2.64
C ILE A 763 17.26 -36.41 -1.22
N ARG A 764 17.86 -35.23 -1.09
CA ARG A 764 18.12 -34.66 0.23
C ARG A 764 16.80 -34.20 0.87
N ARG A 765 16.51 -34.75 2.05
CA ARG A 765 15.37 -34.38 2.90
C ARG A 765 15.86 -33.75 4.21
N SER A 766 15.11 -32.76 4.70
CA SER A 766 15.35 -32.12 5.99
C SER A 766 14.62 -32.89 7.11
N LYS A 767 15.19 -32.90 8.32
CA LYS A 767 14.48 -33.42 9.50
C LYS A 767 13.55 -32.37 10.08
N ILE A 768 12.36 -32.77 10.53
CA ILE A 768 11.39 -31.84 11.13
C ILE A 768 11.94 -31.24 12.42
N SER A 769 12.71 -32.00 13.20
CA SER A 769 13.37 -31.50 14.42
C SER A 769 14.35 -30.35 14.17
N ASP A 770 15.05 -30.34 13.03
CA ASP A 770 15.92 -29.24 12.63
C ASP A 770 15.12 -28.01 12.18
N TYR A 771 13.95 -28.23 11.55
CA TYR A 771 13.02 -27.16 11.20
C TYR A 771 12.51 -26.47 12.46
N MET A 772 11.99 -27.23 13.43
CA MET A 772 11.40 -26.68 14.64
C MET A 772 12.38 -25.85 15.46
N LYS A 773 13.65 -26.27 15.55
CA LYS A 773 14.69 -25.52 16.27
C LYS A 773 15.11 -24.22 15.58
N ARG A 774 14.95 -24.13 14.26
CA ARG A 774 15.32 -22.95 13.47
C ARG A 774 14.22 -21.89 13.51
N GLU A 775 12.98 -22.32 13.61
CA GLU A 775 11.81 -21.46 13.42
C GLU A 775 11.53 -20.57 14.65
N ASP A 776 11.02 -19.37 14.40
CA ASP A 776 10.61 -18.43 15.45
C ASP A 776 9.14 -18.67 15.82
N TRP A 777 8.92 -19.24 17.00
CA TRP A 777 7.59 -19.59 17.52
C TRP A 777 6.92 -18.46 18.29
N SER A 778 7.56 -17.30 18.45
CA SER A 778 7.01 -16.15 19.20
C SER A 778 5.59 -15.79 18.77
N LYS A 779 5.31 -15.78 17.47
CA LYS A 779 3.98 -15.46 16.91
C LYS A 779 2.83 -16.36 17.33
N ILE A 780 3.12 -17.60 17.71
CA ILE A 780 2.10 -18.51 18.24
C ILE A 780 2.00 -18.35 19.76
N LEU A 781 3.08 -17.92 20.43
CA LEU A 781 3.17 -17.78 21.88
C LEU A 781 2.66 -16.43 22.40
N GLU A 782 2.72 -15.38 21.57
CA GLU A 782 2.12 -14.05 21.76
C GLU A 782 0.60 -14.10 21.57
#